data_AF-A0A7J9THJ1-F1
#
_entry.id   AF-A0A7J9THJ1-F1
#
_cell.length_a   1.000
_cell.length_b   1.000
_cell.length_c   1.000
_cell.angle_alpha   90.00
_cell.angle_beta   90.00
_cell.angle_gamma   90.00
#
_symmetry.space_group_name_H-M   'P 1'
#
loop_
_entity.id
_entity.type
_entity.pdbx_description
1 polymer ?
#
loop_
_entity_poly.entity_id
_entity_poly.type
_entity_poly.pdbx_seq_one_letter_code
_entity_poly.pdbx_strand_id
1 'polypeptide(L)'
;MIDFRLIKITLFNFACYYGENTLDFTNVSDKNIFLFNVQNGFGKTTLFHAIKWGFYGEAIEYFKDSDKIDIKDFLNDRLDPSKDMCSVEITFEYGNDIYTLKRKYQPGVKQSSELYLSKGAEDILDVDEAQEMLEHIIPQNFADFFMFDGEQLSRFMTAQKNIEQNYRDSILQLLGLKQIQILKDHLSKLEKRYDKELTQQTSTNKEVEKKKKIIEAIITSIKNEDTKIEKHEKSIENNNNYIEKLEEQRTRYANLPKVMEDLDKINEAINKKGKKESEIESKLSSNSSNFFIKFIVRDLKRYIDENNSRISDLQEVCGLSDMQADTQSAKEDILKKSIPICEVCGHKLSDSEKSELKKEQERIRESLKLFEQNKKERDNLKDENQQFVTSLSLLDICDFELEMDNLDEVKNKIDDLEKDKKKLKKESQREEFGDFAKINRQISSLEEENTTNRDKIKIAKGRIKSFKKEKEDITRDIKRLGHDDSNTYRITRNIDYLSKLSRQLDEALEIGTESKRHQILKKSNELFNKITNKPDEYSGIGFEDEESYAFIIKTKDNNSVKNPSKGEKQVLAMSFLLGLNQFTGRNNVILMDTPVASLDDVHSAGIGRALANLDNQVIFLAQPQELAGDIYKNMKASVAKEFTVERKEYISSFKEV
;
A
#
# COMPACT_ATOMS: atom_id res chain seq x y z
N MET A 1 17.06 -19.36 -31.27
CA MET A 1 16.78 -19.06 -29.86
C MET A 1 17.49 -20.12 -29.05
N ILE A 2 18.11 -19.73 -27.93
CA ILE A 2 18.64 -20.73 -27.00
C ILE A 2 17.47 -21.05 -26.08
N ASP A 3 16.86 -22.21 -26.30
CA ASP A 3 15.72 -22.68 -25.51
C ASP A 3 16.25 -23.47 -24.32
N PHE A 4 15.72 -23.17 -23.13
CA PHE A 4 15.96 -23.95 -21.91
C PHE A 4 14.65 -24.60 -21.50
N ARG A 5 14.59 -25.92 -21.45
CA ARG A 5 13.35 -26.67 -21.13
C ARG A 5 13.61 -27.75 -20.10
N LEU A 6 12.77 -27.81 -19.08
CA LEU A 6 12.75 -28.89 -18.11
C LEU A 6 12.13 -30.14 -18.76
N ILE A 7 12.83 -31.27 -18.68
CA ILE A 7 12.37 -32.55 -19.22
C ILE A 7 11.86 -33.42 -18.08
N LYS A 8 12.62 -33.54 -16.99
CA LYS A 8 12.32 -34.48 -15.91
C LYS A 8 12.88 -33.98 -14.59
N ILE A 9 12.20 -34.26 -13.49
CA ILE A 9 12.76 -34.16 -12.15
C ILE A 9 12.50 -35.44 -11.36
N THR A 10 13.50 -35.89 -10.61
CA THR A 10 13.41 -37.00 -9.67
C THR A 10 13.84 -36.52 -8.29
N LEU A 11 12.94 -36.65 -7.32
CA LEU A 11 13.16 -36.35 -5.92
C LEU A 11 13.38 -37.66 -5.16
N PHE A 12 14.42 -37.71 -4.34
CA PHE A 12 14.66 -38.84 -3.44
C PHE A 12 14.71 -38.35 -2.01
N ASN A 13 13.78 -38.82 -1.17
CA ASN A 13 13.74 -38.54 0.26
C ASN A 13 13.72 -37.03 0.62
N PHE A 14 13.10 -36.20 -0.23
CA PHE A 14 13.11 -34.75 -0.12
C PHE A 14 11.82 -34.24 0.56
N ALA A 15 11.95 -33.80 1.81
CA ALA A 15 10.89 -33.29 2.67
C ALA A 15 9.66 -34.21 2.64
N CYS A 16 8.49 -33.80 2.13
CA CYS A 16 7.30 -34.67 2.11
C CYS A 16 7.32 -35.80 1.05
N TYR A 17 8.30 -35.82 0.14
CA TYR A 17 8.46 -36.83 -0.90
C TYR A 17 9.41 -37.93 -0.41
N TYR A 18 8.85 -39.05 0.06
CA TYR A 18 9.62 -40.21 0.52
C TYR A 18 9.90 -41.18 -0.62
N GLY A 19 11.10 -41.76 -0.66
CA GLY A 19 11.53 -42.62 -1.76
C GLY A 19 11.71 -41.84 -3.06
N GLU A 20 11.74 -42.57 -4.18
CA GLU A 20 11.89 -41.99 -5.52
C GLU A 20 10.55 -41.46 -6.04
N ASN A 21 10.49 -40.15 -6.34
CA ASN A 21 9.32 -39.48 -6.88
C ASN A 21 9.73 -38.75 -8.17
N THR A 22 9.17 -39.16 -9.29
CA THR A 22 9.54 -38.65 -10.61
C THR A 22 8.39 -37.90 -11.26
N LEU A 23 8.71 -36.75 -11.86
CA LEU A 23 7.81 -35.93 -12.67
C LEU A 23 8.39 -35.76 -14.06
N ASP A 24 7.53 -35.88 -15.07
CA ASP A 24 7.88 -35.80 -16.48
C ASP A 24 7.22 -34.59 -17.14
N PHE A 25 8.05 -33.65 -17.57
CA PHE A 25 7.71 -32.40 -18.25
C PHE A 25 7.88 -32.46 -19.76
N THR A 26 8.03 -33.65 -20.36
CA THR A 26 8.00 -33.80 -21.81
C THR A 26 6.62 -33.44 -22.36
N ASN A 27 6.61 -32.71 -23.48
CA ASN A 27 5.40 -32.37 -24.21
C ASN A 27 5.61 -32.55 -25.72
N VAL A 28 4.59 -33.11 -26.38
CA VAL A 28 4.58 -33.42 -27.82
C VAL A 28 3.73 -32.41 -28.62
N SER A 29 3.14 -31.41 -27.95
CA SER A 29 2.25 -30.40 -28.53
C SER A 29 2.76 -28.97 -28.36
N ASP A 30 2.18 -27.99 -29.07
CA ASP A 30 2.51 -26.56 -28.96
C ASP A 30 2.05 -25.89 -27.65
N LYS A 31 1.63 -26.69 -26.66
CA LYS A 31 1.19 -26.22 -25.34
C LYS A 31 2.39 -25.93 -24.44
N ASN A 32 2.26 -25.00 -23.50
CA ASN A 32 3.40 -24.53 -22.72
C ASN A 32 3.21 -24.64 -21.19
N ILE A 33 2.00 -24.89 -20.70
CA ILE A 33 1.68 -24.88 -19.26
C ILE A 33 1.65 -26.30 -18.68
N PHE A 34 2.45 -26.55 -17.65
CA PHE A 34 2.38 -27.72 -16.77
C PHE A 34 1.70 -27.29 -15.47
N LEU A 35 0.43 -27.69 -15.34
CA LEU A 35 -0.44 -27.23 -14.27
C LEU A 35 -0.42 -28.21 -13.10
N PHE A 36 -0.21 -27.71 -11.89
CA PHE A 36 -0.31 -28.50 -10.67
C PHE A 36 -1.46 -27.98 -9.83
N ASN A 37 -2.46 -28.83 -9.60
CA ASN A 37 -3.59 -28.59 -8.72
C ASN A 37 -3.38 -29.34 -7.41
N VAL A 38 -2.77 -28.65 -6.42
CA VAL A 38 -2.23 -29.28 -5.21
C VAL A 38 -2.82 -28.63 -3.97
N GLN A 39 -3.38 -29.44 -3.08
CA GLN A 39 -3.91 -28.95 -1.80
C GLN A 39 -2.81 -28.39 -0.89
N ASN A 40 -3.17 -27.47 -0.01
CA ASN A 40 -2.24 -26.92 0.98
C ASN A 40 -1.68 -28.00 1.88
N GLY A 41 -0.36 -27.93 2.11
CA GLY A 41 0.38 -28.91 2.91
C GLY A 41 0.66 -30.24 2.20
N PHE A 42 0.32 -30.41 0.91
CA PHE A 42 0.60 -31.65 0.17
C PHE A 42 1.97 -31.64 -0.52
N GLY A 43 2.78 -30.58 -0.39
CA GLY A 43 4.14 -30.55 -0.93
C GLY A 43 4.36 -29.64 -2.14
N LYS A 44 3.41 -28.74 -2.42
CA LYS A 44 3.50 -27.76 -3.53
C LYS A 44 4.78 -26.90 -3.46
N THR A 45 4.91 -26.13 -2.37
CA THR A 45 6.12 -25.32 -2.08
C THR A 45 7.37 -26.18 -1.90
N THR A 46 7.22 -27.43 -1.46
CA THR A 46 8.33 -28.38 -1.40
C THR A 46 8.88 -28.71 -2.80
N LEU A 47 8.01 -28.93 -3.80
CA LEU A 47 8.43 -29.12 -5.19
C LEU A 47 9.12 -27.87 -5.73
N PHE A 48 8.56 -26.69 -5.45
CA PHE A 48 9.16 -25.40 -5.81
C PHE A 48 10.60 -25.28 -5.28
N HIS A 49 10.79 -25.53 -3.99
CA HIS A 49 12.12 -25.51 -3.36
C HIS A 49 13.04 -26.62 -3.87
N ALA A 50 12.52 -27.80 -4.19
CA ALA A 50 13.33 -28.87 -4.74
C ALA A 50 13.93 -28.50 -6.10
N ILE A 51 13.13 -27.93 -7.01
CA ILE A 51 13.62 -27.45 -8.32
C ILE A 51 14.66 -26.34 -8.12
N LYS A 52 14.35 -25.32 -7.30
CA LYS A 52 15.31 -24.24 -6.98
C LYS A 52 16.61 -24.82 -6.39
N TRP A 53 16.52 -25.72 -5.43
CA TRP A 53 17.70 -26.33 -4.81
C TRP A 53 18.52 -27.17 -5.77
N GLY A 54 17.88 -27.92 -6.67
CA GLY A 54 18.59 -28.65 -7.71
C GLY A 54 19.50 -27.74 -8.56
N PHE A 55 19.02 -26.57 -8.97
CA PHE A 55 19.84 -25.62 -9.74
C PHE A 55 20.86 -24.87 -8.89
N TYR A 56 20.44 -24.25 -7.79
CA TYR A 56 21.25 -23.26 -7.08
C TYR A 56 21.98 -23.80 -5.85
N GLY A 57 21.58 -24.95 -5.31
CA GLY A 57 22.16 -25.51 -4.09
C GLY A 57 22.12 -24.51 -2.94
N GLU A 58 23.24 -24.31 -2.25
CA GLU A 58 23.36 -23.37 -1.12
C GLU A 58 23.68 -21.93 -1.54
N ALA A 59 23.71 -21.65 -2.85
CA ALA A 59 24.05 -20.33 -3.36
C ALA A 59 22.95 -19.27 -3.16
N ILE A 60 21.72 -19.71 -2.86
CA ILE A 60 20.59 -18.86 -2.54
C ILE A 60 19.97 -19.26 -1.19
N GLU A 61 19.25 -18.33 -0.58
CA GLU A 61 18.49 -18.59 0.63
C GLU A 61 17.09 -19.13 0.31
N TYR A 62 16.60 -20.02 1.17
CA TYR A 62 15.28 -20.63 1.08
C TYR A 62 14.46 -20.19 2.28
N PHE A 63 13.20 -19.81 2.03
CA PHE A 63 12.33 -19.30 3.08
C PHE A 63 10.99 -20.01 3.07
N LYS A 64 10.44 -20.25 4.26
CA LYS A 64 9.03 -20.65 4.46
C LYS A 64 8.45 -19.81 5.57
N ASP A 65 7.33 -19.13 5.31
CA ASP A 65 6.66 -18.25 6.28
C ASP A 65 7.57 -17.17 6.91
N SER A 66 8.63 -16.75 6.19
CA SER A 66 9.72 -15.85 6.62
C SER A 66 10.88 -16.47 7.42
N ASP A 67 10.82 -17.76 7.74
CA ASP A 67 11.92 -18.47 8.37
C ASP A 67 12.86 -19.07 7.33
N LYS A 68 14.17 -18.88 7.53
CA LYS A 68 15.21 -19.47 6.68
C LYS A 68 15.25 -20.98 6.88
N ILE A 69 15.26 -21.73 5.78
CA ILE A 69 15.31 -23.19 5.76
C ILE A 69 16.73 -23.61 5.42
N ASP A 70 17.33 -24.47 6.24
CA ASP A 70 18.62 -25.08 5.92
C ASP A 70 18.41 -26.35 5.09
N ILE A 71 19.45 -26.77 4.35
CA ILE A 71 19.37 -27.97 3.52
C ILE A 71 19.02 -29.24 4.30
N LYS A 72 19.48 -29.34 5.55
CA LYS A 72 19.16 -30.46 6.46
C LYS A 72 17.65 -30.58 6.72
N ASP A 73 16.92 -29.47 6.65
CA ASP A 73 15.48 -29.40 6.88
C ASP A 73 14.68 -29.84 5.63
N PHE A 74 15.35 -30.04 4.49
CA PHE A 74 14.77 -30.70 3.31
C PHE A 74 14.92 -32.22 3.34
N LEU A 75 15.53 -32.83 4.36
CA LEU A 75 15.45 -34.28 4.52
C LEU A 75 14.05 -34.66 5.01
N ASN A 76 13.50 -35.76 4.50
CA ASN A 76 12.21 -36.27 4.96
C ASN A 76 12.22 -36.54 6.48
N ASP A 77 11.21 -36.05 7.20
CA ASP A 77 11.09 -36.15 8.67
C ASP A 77 11.19 -37.57 9.24
N ARG A 78 11.02 -38.60 8.41
CA ARG A 78 11.13 -40.03 8.80
C ARG A 78 12.55 -40.56 8.84
N LEU A 79 13.49 -39.79 8.32
CA LEU A 79 14.87 -40.19 8.14
C LEU A 79 15.75 -39.50 9.19
N ASP A 80 16.85 -40.15 9.54
CA ASP A 80 17.81 -39.65 10.51
C ASP A 80 18.74 -38.62 9.81
N PRO A 81 18.66 -37.33 10.16
CA PRO A 81 19.49 -36.29 9.53
C PRO A 81 20.99 -36.49 9.74
N SER A 82 21.40 -37.37 10.66
CA SER A 82 22.80 -37.73 10.89
C SER A 82 23.31 -38.87 10.01
N LYS A 83 22.44 -39.59 9.31
CA LYS A 83 22.81 -40.79 8.51
C LYS A 83 22.25 -40.81 7.10
N ASP A 84 21.02 -40.35 6.93
CA ASP A 84 20.28 -40.50 5.69
C ASP A 84 20.55 -39.34 4.71
N MET A 85 20.24 -39.59 3.45
CA MET A 85 20.52 -38.68 2.34
C MET A 85 19.24 -38.32 1.59
N CYS A 86 19.22 -37.14 0.97
CA CYS A 86 18.24 -36.75 -0.03
C CYS A 86 18.95 -36.27 -1.30
N SER A 87 18.26 -36.36 -2.44
CA SER A 87 18.80 -35.86 -3.70
C SER A 87 17.71 -35.33 -4.61
N VAL A 88 18.10 -34.38 -5.45
CA VAL A 88 17.28 -33.87 -6.55
C VAL A 88 18.07 -34.08 -7.84
N GLU A 89 17.44 -34.75 -8.79
CA GLU A 89 17.98 -34.99 -10.12
C GLU A 89 17.07 -34.30 -11.15
N ILE A 90 17.65 -33.45 -12.00
CA ILE A 90 16.95 -32.64 -12.98
C ILE A 90 17.55 -32.91 -14.35
N THR A 91 16.71 -33.33 -15.29
CA THR A 91 17.06 -33.43 -16.71
C THR A 91 16.44 -32.25 -17.45
N PHE A 92 17.25 -31.53 -18.23
CA PHE A 92 16.81 -30.37 -19.00
C PHE A 92 17.52 -30.29 -20.36
N GLU A 93 16.85 -29.65 -21.30
CA GLU A 93 17.39 -29.29 -22.61
C GLU A 93 17.93 -27.86 -22.55
N TYR A 94 19.12 -27.63 -23.11
CA TYR A 94 19.66 -26.29 -23.33
C TYR A 94 20.34 -26.22 -24.69
N GLY A 95 19.83 -25.36 -25.58
CA GLY A 95 20.29 -25.33 -26.97
C GLY A 95 19.88 -26.60 -27.71
N ASN A 96 20.85 -27.46 -28.06
CA ASN A 96 20.60 -28.75 -28.72
C ASN A 96 21.02 -29.94 -27.85
N ASP A 97 21.45 -29.69 -26.61
CA ASP A 97 22.05 -30.67 -25.73
C ASP A 97 21.12 -30.96 -24.53
N ILE A 98 21.14 -32.21 -24.08
CA ILE A 98 20.42 -32.64 -22.88
C ILE A 98 21.42 -32.78 -21.75
N TYR A 99 21.09 -32.15 -20.62
CA TYR A 99 21.88 -32.16 -19.42
C TYR A 99 21.15 -32.88 -18.29
N THR A 100 21.88 -33.64 -17.48
CA THR A 100 21.39 -34.20 -16.22
C THR A 100 22.19 -33.64 -15.06
N LEU A 101 21.50 -32.87 -14.23
CA LEU A 101 21.99 -32.24 -13.02
C LEU A 101 21.55 -33.06 -11.82
N LYS A 102 22.47 -33.47 -10.97
CA LYS A 102 22.16 -34.16 -9.72
C LYS A 102 22.82 -33.44 -8.56
N ARG A 103 22.01 -33.02 -7.58
CA ARG A 103 22.48 -32.55 -6.29
C ARG A 103 22.08 -33.51 -5.19
N LYS A 104 23.02 -33.83 -4.32
CA LYS A 104 22.82 -34.78 -3.21
C LYS A 104 23.30 -34.18 -1.90
N TYR A 105 22.43 -34.23 -0.89
CA TYR A 105 22.77 -33.88 0.49
C TYR A 105 23.07 -35.17 1.27
N GLN A 106 24.20 -35.21 1.97
CA GLN A 106 24.55 -36.30 2.88
C GLN A 106 25.28 -35.77 4.13
N PRO A 107 24.91 -36.20 5.34
CA PRO A 107 25.54 -35.76 6.57
C PRO A 107 27.02 -36.18 6.65
N GLY A 108 27.87 -35.27 7.18
CA GLY A 108 29.29 -35.52 7.43
C GLY A 108 30.24 -35.23 6.26
N VAL A 109 29.74 -34.78 5.10
CA VAL A 109 30.55 -34.36 3.95
C VAL A 109 30.94 -32.87 4.09
N LYS A 110 32.20 -32.53 3.79
CA LYS A 110 32.78 -31.18 3.95
C LYS A 110 32.07 -30.08 3.12
N GLN A 111 31.48 -30.47 2.00
CA GLN A 111 30.51 -29.69 1.25
C GLN A 111 29.17 -30.40 1.42
N SER A 112 28.16 -29.70 1.94
CA SER A 112 26.86 -30.27 2.25
C SER A 112 26.02 -30.64 1.02
N SER A 113 26.49 -30.34 -0.21
CA SER A 113 25.89 -30.84 -1.44
C SER A 113 26.94 -31.28 -2.48
N GLU A 114 26.83 -32.52 -2.96
CA GLU A 114 27.60 -33.00 -4.12
C GLU A 114 26.88 -32.58 -5.40
N LEU A 115 27.59 -31.93 -6.34
CA LEU A 115 27.08 -31.48 -7.64
C LEU A 115 27.63 -32.37 -8.74
N TYR A 116 26.72 -32.94 -9.54
CA TYR A 116 27.06 -33.65 -10.77
C TYR A 116 26.29 -33.02 -11.92
N LEU A 117 26.98 -32.71 -13.01
CA LEU A 117 26.36 -32.26 -14.24
C LEU A 117 26.93 -33.08 -15.38
N SER A 118 26.05 -33.70 -16.16
CA SER A 118 26.44 -34.52 -17.30
C SER A 118 25.80 -34.02 -18.57
N LYS A 119 26.57 -33.99 -19.66
CA LYS A 119 26.09 -33.74 -21.02
C LYS A 119 25.86 -35.08 -21.70
N GLY A 120 24.61 -35.55 -21.74
CA GLY A 120 24.31 -36.94 -22.11
C GLY A 120 24.73 -37.94 -21.02
N ALA A 121 24.88 -39.23 -21.39
CA ALA A 121 25.02 -40.32 -20.41
C ALA A 121 26.44 -40.52 -19.84
N GLU A 122 27.49 -39.97 -20.45
CA GLU A 122 28.89 -40.31 -20.11
C GLU A 122 29.83 -39.10 -19.90
N ASP A 123 29.43 -37.88 -20.26
CA ASP A 123 30.31 -36.69 -20.18
C ASP A 123 30.03 -35.88 -18.90
N ILE A 124 30.69 -36.25 -17.80
CA ILE A 124 30.54 -35.60 -16.48
C ILE A 124 31.49 -34.40 -16.42
N LEU A 125 30.91 -33.20 -16.25
CA LEU A 125 31.65 -31.96 -15.98
C LEU A 125 32.18 -31.97 -14.54
N ASP A 126 33.35 -31.39 -14.32
CA ASP A 126 33.82 -31.16 -12.96
C ASP A 126 32.95 -30.10 -12.25
N VAL A 127 33.11 -29.95 -10.93
CA VAL A 127 32.23 -29.10 -10.11
C VAL A 127 32.33 -27.62 -10.51
N ASP A 128 33.53 -27.13 -10.85
CA ASP A 128 33.74 -25.73 -11.19
C ASP A 128 33.17 -25.44 -12.58
N GLU A 129 33.43 -26.31 -13.56
CA GLU A 129 32.85 -26.25 -14.90
C GLU A 129 31.32 -26.36 -14.87
N ALA A 130 30.79 -27.26 -14.04
CA ALA A 130 29.35 -27.43 -13.85
C ALA A 130 28.72 -26.16 -13.28
N GLN A 131 29.34 -25.55 -12.26
CA GLN A 131 28.84 -24.33 -11.65
C GLN A 131 28.94 -23.14 -12.60
N GLU A 132 30.03 -22.99 -13.37
CA GLU A 132 30.17 -21.96 -14.41
C GLU A 132 29.11 -22.12 -15.50
N MET A 133 28.85 -23.36 -15.93
CA MET A 133 27.81 -23.67 -16.90
C MET A 133 26.42 -23.31 -16.36
N LEU A 134 26.09 -23.71 -15.13
CA LEU A 134 24.81 -23.36 -14.50
C LEU A 134 24.64 -21.84 -14.38
N GLU A 135 25.69 -21.13 -13.96
CA GLU A 135 25.72 -19.67 -13.87
C GLU A 135 25.59 -19.00 -15.26
N HIS A 136 25.91 -19.70 -16.35
CA HIS A 136 25.66 -19.21 -17.71
C HIS A 136 24.21 -19.45 -18.17
N ILE A 137 23.65 -20.63 -17.87
CA ILE A 137 22.31 -21.05 -18.28
C ILE A 137 21.23 -20.28 -17.50
N ILE A 138 21.25 -20.42 -16.18
CA ILE A 138 20.36 -19.70 -15.26
C ILE A 138 21.21 -19.15 -14.11
N PRO A 139 21.71 -17.91 -14.27
CA PRO A 139 22.55 -17.28 -13.25
C PRO A 139 21.79 -17.10 -11.93
N GLN A 140 22.47 -17.29 -10.80
CA GLN A 140 21.87 -17.29 -9.46
C GLN A 140 21.15 -15.98 -9.11
N ASN A 141 21.70 -14.84 -9.57
CA ASN A 141 21.12 -13.52 -9.34
C ASN A 141 19.82 -13.30 -10.12
N PHE A 142 19.42 -14.26 -10.97
CA PHE A 142 18.15 -14.27 -11.67
C PHE A 142 17.15 -15.32 -11.21
N ALA A 143 17.46 -16.07 -10.15
CA ALA A 143 16.59 -17.14 -9.68
C ALA A 143 15.15 -16.67 -9.52
N ASP A 144 14.94 -15.51 -8.90
CA ASP A 144 13.60 -14.96 -8.64
C ASP A 144 12.92 -14.36 -9.88
N PHE A 145 13.61 -14.24 -11.02
CA PHE A 145 12.98 -13.83 -12.28
C PHE A 145 12.39 -15.00 -13.06
N PHE A 146 12.90 -16.21 -12.84
CA PHE A 146 12.45 -17.44 -13.50
C PHE A 146 11.69 -18.36 -12.55
N MET A 147 11.95 -18.28 -11.25
CA MET A 147 11.39 -19.14 -10.22
C MET A 147 10.95 -18.28 -9.03
N PHE A 148 9.67 -17.98 -8.94
CA PHE A 148 9.18 -17.08 -7.89
C PHE A 148 7.92 -17.59 -7.19
N ASP A 149 7.78 -17.10 -5.97
CA ASP A 149 6.63 -17.34 -5.10
C ASP A 149 5.74 -16.09 -5.12
N GLY A 150 4.48 -16.27 -5.51
CA GLY A 150 3.48 -15.21 -5.62
C GLY A 150 3.23 -14.46 -4.31
N GLU A 151 3.38 -15.11 -3.15
CA GLU A 151 3.25 -14.45 -1.86
C GLU A 151 4.44 -13.52 -1.57
N GLN A 152 5.64 -13.94 -2.01
CA GLN A 152 6.88 -13.20 -1.82
C GLN A 152 7.14 -12.12 -2.89
N LEU A 153 6.42 -12.13 -4.02
CA LEU A 153 6.44 -11.04 -5.01
C LEU A 153 6.13 -9.67 -4.39
N SER A 154 5.31 -9.64 -3.34
CA SER A 154 5.03 -8.39 -2.61
C SER A 154 6.24 -7.86 -1.81
N ARG A 155 7.10 -8.75 -1.33
CA ARG A 155 8.38 -8.42 -0.67
C ARG A 155 9.39 -7.94 -1.69
N PHE A 156 9.43 -8.56 -2.88
CA PHE A 156 10.23 -8.11 -4.01
C PHE A 156 10.06 -6.61 -4.29
N MET A 157 8.82 -6.10 -4.26
CA MET A 157 8.53 -4.67 -4.42
C MET A 157 9.04 -3.77 -3.29
N THR A 158 9.11 -4.30 -2.07
CA THR A 158 9.51 -3.52 -0.88
C THR A 158 11.03 -3.46 -0.77
N ALA A 159 11.72 -4.55 -1.14
CA ALA A 159 13.17 -4.66 -1.19
C ALA A 159 13.82 -3.81 -2.30
N GLN A 160 13.06 -3.39 -3.33
CA GLN A 160 13.56 -2.56 -4.43
C GLN A 160 14.20 -1.23 -3.99
N LYS A 161 13.73 -0.62 -2.89
CA LYS A 161 14.25 0.67 -2.43
C LYS A 161 15.64 0.59 -1.78
N ASN A 162 16.00 -0.59 -1.24
CA ASN A 162 17.25 -0.80 -0.50
C ASN A 162 18.28 -1.66 -1.26
N ILE A 163 17.86 -2.40 -2.30
CA ILE A 163 18.69 -3.38 -3.04
C ILE A 163 18.92 -2.96 -4.51
N GLU A 164 18.83 -1.68 -4.84
CA GLU A 164 18.89 -1.16 -6.22
C GLU A 164 20.13 -1.61 -7.03
N GLN A 165 21.31 -1.74 -6.41
CA GLN A 165 22.54 -2.00 -7.15
C GLN A 165 22.64 -3.45 -7.64
N ASN A 166 22.40 -4.44 -6.77
CA ASN A 166 22.46 -5.84 -7.17
C ASN A 166 21.40 -6.18 -8.21
N TYR A 167 20.18 -5.61 -8.08
CA TYR A 167 19.13 -5.81 -9.08
C TYR A 167 19.40 -5.08 -10.39
N ARG A 168 19.95 -3.86 -10.34
CA ARG A 168 20.38 -3.14 -11.54
C ARG A 168 21.44 -3.92 -12.32
N ASP A 169 22.48 -4.39 -11.64
CA ASP A 169 23.56 -5.13 -12.28
C ASP A 169 23.08 -6.46 -12.83
N SER A 170 22.12 -7.09 -12.14
CA SER A 170 21.39 -8.25 -12.62
C SER A 170 20.63 -7.91 -13.90
N ILE A 171 19.76 -6.90 -13.89
CA ILE A 171 19.01 -6.50 -15.10
C ILE A 171 19.98 -6.19 -16.25
N LEU A 172 21.04 -5.42 -16.01
CA LEU A 172 22.06 -5.10 -17.03
C LEU A 172 22.78 -6.35 -17.56
N GLN A 173 23.01 -7.37 -16.73
CA GLN A 173 23.58 -8.65 -17.14
C GLN A 173 22.60 -9.47 -17.99
N LEU A 174 21.31 -9.55 -17.64
CA LEU A 174 20.29 -10.18 -18.51
C LEU A 174 20.19 -9.50 -19.87
N LEU A 175 20.35 -8.18 -19.90
CA LEU A 175 20.27 -7.38 -21.12
C LEU A 175 21.54 -7.47 -21.99
N GLY A 176 22.59 -8.17 -21.52
CA GLY A 176 23.87 -8.31 -22.21
C GLY A 176 24.71 -7.02 -22.22
N LEU A 177 24.44 -6.09 -21.30
CA LEU A 177 25.17 -4.83 -21.18
C LEU A 177 26.40 -4.94 -20.26
N LYS A 178 26.43 -5.95 -19.37
CA LYS A 178 27.54 -6.22 -18.46
C LYS A 178 28.86 -6.45 -19.21
N GLN A 179 28.83 -7.10 -20.38
CA GLN A 179 30.03 -7.35 -21.19
C GLN A 179 30.68 -6.04 -21.66
N ILE A 180 29.86 -5.02 -21.94
CA ILE A 180 30.36 -3.69 -22.33
C ILE A 180 31.02 -2.99 -21.15
N GLN A 181 30.45 -3.13 -19.94
CA GLN A 181 31.09 -2.63 -18.70
C GLN A 181 32.44 -3.31 -18.43
N ILE A 182 32.51 -4.65 -18.55
CA ILE A 182 33.76 -5.40 -18.40
C ILE A 182 34.81 -4.93 -19.41
N LEU A 183 34.42 -4.75 -20.66
CA LEU A 183 35.33 -4.23 -21.70
C LEU A 183 35.85 -2.83 -21.34
N LYS A 184 34.98 -1.95 -20.85
CA LYS A 184 35.36 -0.61 -20.38
C LYS A 184 36.37 -0.67 -19.23
N ASP A 185 36.20 -1.58 -18.28
CA ASP A 185 37.15 -1.77 -17.18
C ASP A 185 38.51 -2.25 -17.68
N HIS A 186 38.53 -3.15 -18.66
CA HIS A 186 39.76 -3.61 -19.32
C HIS A 186 40.47 -2.46 -20.04
N LEU A 187 39.72 -1.62 -20.75
CA LEU A 187 40.27 -0.44 -21.43
C LEU A 187 40.81 0.59 -20.45
N SER A 188 40.12 0.82 -19.33
CA SER A 188 40.62 1.70 -18.26
C SER A 188 41.93 1.19 -17.66
N LYS A 189 42.07 -0.12 -17.46
CA LYS A 189 43.33 -0.73 -17.01
C LYS A 189 44.47 -0.52 -18.02
N LEU A 190 44.17 -0.63 -19.32
CA LEU A 190 45.13 -0.36 -20.39
C LEU A 190 45.51 1.12 -20.47
N GLU A 191 44.55 2.03 -20.35
CA GLU A 191 44.80 3.48 -20.32
C GLU A 191 45.72 3.86 -19.15
N LYS A 192 45.43 3.34 -17.94
CA LYS A 192 46.28 3.53 -16.75
C LYS A 192 47.71 3.02 -16.95
N ARG A 193 47.92 1.99 -17.78
CA ARG A 193 49.26 1.48 -18.11
C ARG A 193 50.01 2.48 -19.01
N TYR A 194 49.36 2.98 -20.06
CA TYR A 194 49.96 3.98 -20.95
C TYR A 194 50.18 5.32 -20.26
N ASP A 195 49.31 5.73 -19.35
CA ASP A 195 49.52 6.94 -18.53
C ASP A 195 50.82 6.86 -17.72
N LYS A 196 51.09 5.70 -17.10
CA LYS A 196 52.34 5.46 -16.37
C LYS A 196 53.55 5.45 -17.30
N GLU A 197 53.43 4.83 -18.48
CA GLU A 197 54.49 4.83 -19.49
C GLU A 197 54.81 6.28 -19.94
N LEU A 198 53.78 7.11 -20.12
CA LEU A 198 53.91 8.52 -20.53
C LEU A 198 54.59 9.38 -19.45
N THR A 199 54.22 9.21 -18.18
CA THR A 199 54.80 10.00 -17.08
C THR A 199 56.24 9.60 -16.75
N GLN A 200 56.62 8.35 -17.00
CA GLN A 200 57.97 7.84 -16.78
C GLN A 200 58.93 8.12 -17.94
N GLN A 201 58.39 8.30 -19.16
CA GLN A 201 59.21 8.59 -20.32
C GLN A 201 59.88 9.97 -20.18
N THR A 202 61.17 10.07 -20.49
CA THR A 202 61.90 11.34 -20.59
C THR A 202 61.74 11.95 -21.98
N SER A 203 61.44 13.26 -22.04
CA SER A 203 61.39 14.05 -23.27
C SER A 203 62.42 15.18 -23.24
N THR A 204 63.05 15.46 -24.37
CA THR A 204 63.97 16.60 -24.55
C THR A 204 63.23 17.94 -24.58
N ASN A 205 61.93 17.93 -24.91
CA ASN A 205 61.09 19.13 -24.93
C ASN A 205 60.62 19.49 -23.50
N LYS A 206 61.06 20.64 -22.99
CA LYS A 206 60.72 21.14 -21.64
C LYS A 206 59.21 21.39 -21.44
N GLU A 207 58.49 21.79 -22.49
CA GLU A 207 57.04 22.01 -22.42
C GLU A 207 56.27 20.68 -22.28
N VAL A 208 56.76 19.62 -22.94
CA VAL A 208 56.22 18.25 -22.78
C VAL A 208 56.41 17.77 -21.34
N GLU A 209 57.59 17.99 -20.75
CA GLU A 209 57.88 17.61 -19.36
C GLU A 209 57.00 18.36 -18.33
N LYS A 210 56.73 19.65 -18.55
CA LYS A 210 55.77 20.39 -17.71
C LYS A 210 54.36 19.79 -17.81
N LYS A 211 53.88 19.52 -19.03
CA LYS A 211 52.54 18.95 -19.25
C LYS A 211 52.40 17.53 -18.68
N LYS A 212 53.44 16.70 -18.71
CA LYS A 212 53.46 15.38 -18.05
C LYS A 212 53.26 15.49 -16.54
N LYS A 213 53.90 16.44 -15.87
CA LYS A 213 53.69 16.70 -14.43
C LYS A 213 52.25 17.13 -14.12
N ILE A 214 51.63 17.91 -15.00
CA ILE A 214 50.22 18.28 -14.86
C ILE A 214 49.33 17.03 -14.98
N ILE A 215 49.57 16.15 -15.96
CA ILE A 215 48.85 14.87 -16.08
C ILE A 215 49.01 14.03 -14.80
N GLU A 216 50.21 13.94 -14.24
CA GLU A 216 50.46 13.19 -13.00
C GLU A 216 49.67 13.75 -11.80
N ALA A 217 49.59 15.09 -11.68
CA ALA A 217 48.77 15.74 -10.68
C ALA A 217 47.27 15.47 -10.89
N ILE A 218 46.79 15.51 -12.14
CA ILE A 218 45.40 15.19 -12.48
C ILE A 218 45.07 13.72 -12.15
N ILE A 219 45.94 12.77 -12.50
CA ILE A 219 45.77 11.35 -12.18
C ILE A 219 45.67 11.14 -10.66
N THR A 220 46.48 11.88 -9.88
CA THR A 220 46.44 11.84 -8.42
C THR A 220 45.11 12.39 -7.89
N SER A 221 44.62 13.49 -8.44
CA SER A 221 43.32 14.07 -8.10
C SER A 221 42.16 13.13 -8.44
N ILE A 222 42.20 12.43 -9.58
CA ILE A 222 41.19 11.42 -9.96
C ILE A 222 41.18 10.28 -8.94
N LYS A 223 42.34 9.73 -8.56
CA LYS A 223 42.42 8.68 -7.53
C LYS A 223 41.87 9.13 -6.18
N ASN A 224 42.13 10.38 -5.79
CA ASN A 224 41.60 10.94 -4.55
C ASN A 224 40.07 11.09 -4.58
N GLU A 225 39.46 11.36 -5.73
CA GLU A 225 38.00 11.38 -5.87
C GLU A 225 37.43 9.96 -5.93
N ASP A 226 38.08 9.01 -6.63
CA ASP A 226 37.68 7.60 -6.67
C ASP A 226 37.65 6.98 -5.25
N THR A 227 38.69 7.20 -4.44
CA THR A 227 38.73 6.73 -3.04
C THR A 227 37.64 7.34 -2.15
N LYS A 228 37.20 8.58 -2.44
CA LYS A 228 36.04 9.18 -1.75
C LYS A 228 34.75 8.48 -2.15
N ILE A 229 34.58 8.17 -3.44
CA ILE A 229 33.42 7.43 -3.96
C ILE A 229 33.35 6.05 -3.30
N GLU A 230 34.43 5.28 -3.31
CA GLU A 230 34.49 3.95 -2.67
C GLU A 230 34.11 4.01 -1.18
N LYS A 231 34.58 5.04 -0.46
CA LYS A 231 34.24 5.23 0.95
C LYS A 231 32.74 5.50 1.15
N HIS A 232 32.14 6.34 0.31
CA HIS A 232 30.71 6.64 0.37
C HIS A 232 29.86 5.44 -0.04
N GLU A 233 30.24 4.70 -1.07
CA GLU A 233 29.55 3.47 -1.52
C GLU A 233 29.55 2.41 -0.41
N LYS A 234 30.70 2.18 0.24
CA LYS A 234 30.80 1.26 1.38
C LYS A 234 29.95 1.71 2.58
N SER A 235 29.84 3.02 2.80
CA SER A 235 28.96 3.57 3.84
C SER A 235 27.49 3.28 3.54
N ILE A 236 27.07 3.46 2.27
CA ILE A 236 25.70 3.17 1.82
C ILE A 236 25.39 1.69 1.97
N GLU A 237 26.31 0.82 1.56
CA GLU A 237 26.16 -0.64 1.69
C GLU A 237 25.95 -1.05 3.16
N ASN A 238 26.79 -0.57 4.08
CA ASN A 238 26.63 -0.86 5.51
C ASN A 238 25.31 -0.34 6.07
N ASN A 239 24.90 0.86 5.67
CA ASN A 239 23.64 1.47 6.10
C ASN A 239 22.45 0.65 5.57
N ASN A 240 22.48 0.21 4.30
CA ASN A 240 21.42 -0.62 3.72
C ASN A 240 21.31 -1.97 4.44
N ASN A 241 22.43 -2.65 4.72
CA ASN A 241 22.45 -3.91 5.47
C ASN A 241 21.90 -3.73 6.90
N TYR A 242 22.07 -2.55 7.50
CA TYR A 242 21.53 -2.25 8.83
C TYR A 242 20.05 -1.87 8.77
N ILE A 243 19.62 -1.13 7.74
CA ILE A 243 18.20 -0.85 7.47
C ILE A 243 17.45 -2.16 7.28
N GLU A 244 17.98 -3.13 6.54
CA GLU A 244 17.36 -4.45 6.35
C GLU A 244 17.07 -5.15 7.68
N LYS A 245 18.05 -5.21 8.59
CA LYS A 245 17.87 -5.76 9.94
C LYS A 245 16.81 -5.01 10.74
N LEU A 246 16.76 -3.69 10.61
CA LEU A 246 15.75 -2.86 11.26
C LEU A 246 14.35 -3.08 10.64
N GLU A 247 14.25 -3.30 9.34
CA GLU A 247 12.99 -3.62 8.64
C GLU A 247 12.47 -5.01 9.01
N GLU A 248 13.34 -6.01 9.17
CA GLU A 248 12.97 -7.32 9.72
C GLU A 248 12.36 -7.17 11.12
N GLN A 249 13.02 -6.40 12.00
CA GLN A 249 12.48 -6.08 13.32
C GLN A 249 11.15 -5.32 13.22
N ARG A 250 11.03 -4.37 12.29
CA ARG A 250 9.81 -3.61 12.04
C ARG A 250 8.64 -4.52 11.61
N THR A 251 8.92 -5.56 10.84
CA THR A 251 7.92 -6.50 10.33
C THR A 251 7.28 -7.32 11.46
N ARG A 252 8.01 -7.56 12.56
CA ARG A 252 7.45 -8.18 13.78
C ARG A 252 6.36 -7.33 14.43
N TYR A 253 6.33 -6.03 14.14
CA TYR A 253 5.34 -5.06 14.64
C TYR A 253 4.31 -4.66 13.58
N ALA A 254 4.11 -5.45 12.52
CA ALA A 254 3.28 -5.09 11.36
C ALA A 254 1.82 -4.69 11.69
N ASN A 255 1.27 -5.13 12.82
CA ASN A 255 -0.10 -4.80 13.25
C ASN A 255 -0.21 -3.46 13.99
N LEU A 256 0.91 -2.89 14.46
CA LEU A 256 0.94 -1.67 15.28
C LEU A 256 0.38 -0.42 14.55
N PRO A 257 0.66 -0.18 13.25
CA PRO A 257 0.11 0.98 12.53
C PRO A 257 -1.42 0.96 12.45
N LYS A 258 -2.02 -0.22 12.30
CA LYS A 258 -3.47 -0.40 12.27
C LYS A 258 -4.09 -0.11 13.63
N VAL A 259 -3.44 -0.59 14.71
CA VAL A 259 -3.84 -0.29 16.09
C VAL A 259 -3.76 1.21 16.38
N MET A 260 -2.80 1.96 15.81
CA MET A 260 -2.72 3.41 15.94
C MET A 260 -3.88 4.13 15.24
N GLU A 261 -4.17 3.75 13.99
CA GLU A 261 -5.28 4.33 13.23
C GLU A 261 -6.63 4.09 13.93
N ASP A 262 -6.81 2.89 14.49
CA ASP A 262 -8.03 2.53 15.23
C ASP A 262 -8.12 3.29 16.57
N LEU A 263 -6.99 3.50 17.27
CA LEU A 263 -6.96 4.31 18.50
C LEU A 263 -7.28 5.78 18.24
N ASP A 264 -6.76 6.37 17.16
CA ASP A 264 -7.05 7.76 16.79
C ASP A 264 -8.53 7.93 16.39
N LYS A 265 -9.08 7.01 15.60
CA LYS A 265 -10.52 6.98 15.27
C LYS A 265 -11.40 6.88 16.51
N ILE A 266 -11.03 6.05 17.48
CA ILE A 266 -11.76 5.91 18.74
C ILE A 266 -11.67 7.21 19.56
N ASN A 267 -10.50 7.86 19.64
CA ASN A 267 -10.34 9.12 20.36
C ASN A 267 -11.16 10.25 19.71
N GLU A 268 -11.18 10.35 18.38
CA GLU A 268 -12.02 11.31 17.66
C GLU A 268 -13.51 11.07 17.91
N ALA A 269 -13.94 9.80 17.90
CA ALA A 269 -15.31 9.41 18.19
C ALA A 269 -15.74 9.77 19.62
N ILE A 270 -14.86 9.52 20.61
CA ILE A 270 -15.08 9.90 22.02
C ILE A 270 -15.20 11.43 22.12
N ASN A 271 -14.28 12.19 21.52
CA ASN A 271 -14.31 13.66 21.57
C ASN A 271 -15.59 14.23 20.94
N LYS A 272 -16.02 13.68 19.79
CA LYS A 272 -17.25 14.12 19.11
C LYS A 272 -18.49 13.81 19.95
N LYS A 273 -18.54 12.66 20.61
CA LYS A 273 -19.65 12.27 21.49
C LYS A 273 -19.65 13.06 22.80
N GLY A 274 -18.49 13.30 23.41
CA GLY A 274 -18.36 14.13 24.61
C GLY A 274 -18.78 15.59 24.39
N LYS A 275 -18.55 16.14 23.18
CA LYS A 275 -19.14 17.44 22.80
C LYS A 275 -20.67 17.40 22.78
N LYS A 276 -21.26 16.35 22.21
CA LYS A 276 -22.74 16.18 22.20
C LYS A 276 -23.30 15.98 23.61
N GLU A 277 -22.62 15.21 24.46
CA GLU A 277 -22.99 15.04 25.87
C GLU A 277 -23.03 16.39 26.59
N SER A 278 -21.97 17.20 26.45
CA SER A 278 -21.91 18.54 27.05
C SER A 278 -22.98 19.49 26.50
N GLU A 279 -23.32 19.40 25.20
CA GLU A 279 -24.43 20.15 24.60
C GLU A 279 -25.79 19.74 25.20
N ILE A 280 -26.05 18.44 25.37
CA ILE A 280 -27.30 17.93 25.97
C ILE A 280 -27.37 18.32 27.45
N GLU A 281 -26.29 18.17 28.21
CA GLU A 281 -26.23 18.58 29.63
C GLU A 281 -26.44 20.10 29.80
N SER A 282 -25.92 20.91 28.86
CA SER A 282 -26.18 22.35 28.85
C SER A 282 -27.67 22.68 28.61
N LYS A 283 -28.35 21.94 27.72
CA LYS A 283 -29.80 22.12 27.47
C LYS A 283 -30.65 21.66 28.65
N LEU A 284 -30.26 20.58 29.32
CA LEU A 284 -30.97 20.06 30.49
C LEU A 284 -30.80 21.00 31.68
N SER A 285 -29.59 21.50 31.93
CA SER A 285 -29.32 22.44 33.02
C SER A 285 -30.00 23.79 32.83
N SER A 286 -30.04 24.35 31.60
CA SER A 286 -30.74 25.61 31.33
C SER A 286 -32.25 25.53 31.54
N ASN A 287 -32.84 24.34 31.44
CA ASN A 287 -34.29 24.10 31.59
C ASN A 287 -34.65 23.42 32.93
N SER A 288 -33.68 23.14 33.79
CA SER A 288 -33.85 22.38 35.04
C SER A 288 -34.77 23.06 36.06
N SER A 289 -34.80 24.39 36.10
CA SER A 289 -35.67 25.17 37.02
C SER A 289 -37.16 24.96 36.77
N ASN A 290 -37.52 24.54 35.54
CA ASN A 290 -38.91 24.40 35.10
C ASN A 290 -39.41 22.95 35.19
N PHE A 291 -38.55 22.00 35.61
CA PHE A 291 -38.87 20.57 35.67
C PHE A 291 -40.03 20.25 36.63
N PHE A 292 -40.13 20.95 37.77
CA PHE A 292 -41.22 20.76 38.73
C PHE A 292 -42.61 21.05 38.12
N ILE A 293 -42.69 21.93 37.11
CA ILE A 293 -43.95 22.26 36.46
C ILE A 293 -44.52 21.02 35.76
N LYS A 294 -43.68 20.12 35.22
CA LYS A 294 -44.11 18.87 34.53
C LYS A 294 -45.01 17.99 35.40
N PHE A 295 -44.76 17.92 36.71
CA PHE A 295 -45.59 17.15 37.65
C PHE A 295 -46.99 17.73 37.86
N ILE A 296 -47.16 19.05 37.64
CA ILE A 296 -48.40 19.78 37.89
C ILE A 296 -49.09 20.16 36.56
N VAL A 297 -48.46 19.96 35.39
CA VAL A 297 -49.02 20.28 34.06
C VAL A 297 -50.44 19.72 33.89
N ARG A 298 -50.67 18.48 34.30
CA ARG A 298 -52.00 17.85 34.17
C ARG A 298 -53.06 18.57 34.99
N ASP A 299 -52.73 18.93 36.22
CA ASP A 299 -53.65 19.62 37.13
C ASP A 299 -53.87 21.08 36.73
N LEU A 300 -52.82 21.75 36.23
CA LEU A 300 -52.89 23.11 35.69
C LEU A 300 -53.72 23.17 34.40
N LYS A 301 -53.54 22.22 33.47
CA LYS A 301 -54.37 22.15 32.25
C LYS A 301 -55.84 21.96 32.60
N ARG A 302 -56.14 21.06 33.54
CA ARG A 302 -57.51 20.86 34.03
C ARG A 302 -58.08 22.15 34.65
N TYR A 303 -57.30 22.85 35.49
CA TYR A 303 -57.72 24.12 36.10
C TYR A 303 -57.99 25.21 35.05
N ILE A 304 -57.12 25.33 34.03
CA ILE A 304 -57.30 26.26 32.91
C ILE A 304 -58.58 25.94 32.14
N ASP A 305 -58.84 24.66 31.85
CA ASP A 305 -60.03 24.21 31.13
C ASP A 305 -61.32 24.50 31.91
N GLU A 306 -61.33 24.24 33.23
CA GLU A 306 -62.43 24.59 34.13
C GLU A 306 -62.70 26.10 34.13
N ASN A 307 -61.65 26.92 34.23
CA ASN A 307 -61.74 28.37 34.14
C ASN A 307 -62.24 28.85 32.77
N ASN A 308 -61.79 28.23 31.68
CA ASN A 308 -62.24 28.58 30.32
C ASN A 308 -63.73 28.31 30.12
N SER A 309 -64.23 27.19 30.67
CA SER A 309 -65.68 26.92 30.69
C SER A 309 -66.43 28.03 31.42
N ARG A 310 -65.95 28.42 32.61
CA ARG A 310 -66.58 29.46 33.42
C ARG A 310 -66.51 30.84 32.80
N ILE A 311 -65.42 31.17 32.11
CA ILE A 311 -65.28 32.39 31.30
C ILE A 311 -66.32 32.40 30.19
N SER A 312 -66.56 31.28 29.52
CA SER A 312 -67.58 31.16 28.46
C SER A 312 -68.98 31.42 29.02
N ASP A 313 -69.32 30.80 30.15
CA ASP A 313 -70.61 30.99 30.83
C ASP A 313 -70.82 32.47 31.20
N LEU A 314 -69.80 33.10 31.81
CA LEU A 314 -69.84 34.53 32.17
C LEU A 314 -69.90 35.43 30.93
N GLN A 315 -69.31 35.02 29.81
CA GLN A 315 -69.31 35.78 28.55
C GLN A 315 -70.68 35.74 27.86
N GLU A 316 -71.41 34.63 27.92
CA GLU A 316 -72.81 34.57 27.46
C GLU A 316 -73.73 35.50 28.28
N VAL A 317 -73.58 35.49 29.61
CA VAL A 317 -74.36 36.35 30.52
C VAL A 317 -74.06 37.84 30.26
N CYS A 318 -72.80 38.18 30.01
CA CYS A 318 -72.37 39.55 29.74
C CYS A 318 -72.68 40.04 28.30
N GLY A 319 -72.68 39.15 27.29
CA GLY A 319 -72.91 39.52 25.89
C GLY A 319 -74.32 40.08 25.61
N LEU A 320 -75.31 39.72 26.43
CA LEU A 320 -76.68 40.25 26.36
C LEU A 320 -76.83 41.66 26.95
N SER A 321 -75.86 42.13 27.75
CA SER A 321 -75.98 43.32 28.60
C SER A 321 -75.16 44.53 28.13
N ASP A 322 -74.14 44.37 27.29
CA ASP A 322 -73.37 45.51 26.72
C ASP A 322 -74.28 46.43 25.86
N MET A 323 -75.25 45.87 25.12
CA MET A 323 -76.21 46.65 24.33
C MET A 323 -77.23 47.43 25.20
N GLN A 324 -77.45 46.97 26.43
CA GLN A 324 -78.37 47.57 27.40
C GLN A 324 -77.71 48.69 28.22
N ALA A 325 -76.40 48.63 28.46
CA ALA A 325 -75.66 49.65 29.21
C ALA A 325 -75.57 50.99 28.44
N ASP A 326 -75.33 50.96 27.13
CA ASP A 326 -75.27 52.17 26.29
C ASP A 326 -76.65 52.84 26.13
N THR A 327 -77.73 52.05 26.06
CA THR A 327 -79.11 52.58 26.07
C THR A 327 -79.49 53.18 27.42
N GLN A 328 -78.72 52.92 28.48
CA GLN A 328 -79.05 53.29 29.85
C GLN A 328 -78.36 54.56 30.34
N SER A 329 -77.13 54.86 29.89
CA SER A 329 -76.54 56.21 30.05
C SER A 329 -77.51 57.27 29.50
N ALA A 330 -78.10 57.00 28.34
CA ALA A 330 -79.10 57.86 27.72
C ALA A 330 -80.37 58.01 28.58
N LYS A 331 -80.86 56.92 29.21
CA LYS A 331 -82.06 56.96 30.07
C LYS A 331 -81.82 57.65 31.41
N GLU A 332 -80.64 57.49 32.02
CA GLU A 332 -80.30 58.18 33.27
C GLU A 332 -80.12 59.69 33.07
N ASP A 333 -79.55 60.12 31.93
CA ASP A 333 -79.41 61.55 31.61
C ASP A 333 -80.76 62.24 31.33
N ILE A 334 -81.69 61.53 30.68
CA ILE A 334 -83.06 62.04 30.45
C ILE A 334 -83.82 62.26 31.77
N LEU A 335 -83.55 61.45 32.81
CA LEU A 335 -84.23 61.53 34.11
C LEU A 335 -83.53 62.42 35.15
N LYS A 336 -82.22 62.70 35.01
CA LYS A 336 -81.51 63.67 35.88
C LYS A 336 -81.98 65.10 35.64
N LYS A 337 -82.36 65.43 34.41
CA LYS A 337 -83.17 66.62 34.15
C LYS A 337 -84.58 66.28 34.63
N SER A 338 -85.06 66.97 35.66
CA SER A 338 -86.41 66.73 36.19
C SER A 338 -87.43 67.30 35.20
N ILE A 339 -87.65 66.61 34.09
CA ILE A 339 -88.54 67.06 33.03
C ILE A 339 -89.97 66.61 33.40
N PRO A 340 -90.89 67.53 33.77
CA PRO A 340 -92.25 67.15 34.14
C PRO A 340 -93.12 66.76 32.93
N ILE A 341 -92.63 67.00 31.70
CA ILE A 341 -93.32 66.75 30.44
C ILE A 341 -92.33 66.13 29.45
N CYS A 342 -92.58 64.92 28.96
CA CYS A 342 -91.70 64.26 27.99
C CYS A 342 -91.48 65.16 26.75
N GLU A 343 -90.23 65.57 26.48
CA GLU A 343 -89.91 66.47 25.36
C GLU A 343 -90.11 65.84 23.98
N VAL A 344 -90.20 64.50 23.91
CA VAL A 344 -90.40 63.77 22.64
C VAL A 344 -91.88 63.65 22.27
N CYS A 345 -92.76 63.38 23.24
CA CYS A 345 -94.19 63.14 22.97
C CYS A 345 -95.14 64.11 23.68
N GLY A 346 -94.63 65.10 24.41
CA GLY A 346 -95.42 66.12 25.10
C GLY A 346 -96.23 65.62 26.30
N HIS A 347 -96.02 64.38 26.75
CA HIS A 347 -96.81 63.76 27.81
C HIS A 347 -96.38 64.21 29.21
N LYS A 348 -97.33 64.71 30.02
CA LYS A 348 -97.10 65.10 31.42
C LYS A 348 -97.02 63.86 32.30
N LEU A 349 -95.83 63.57 32.81
CA LEU A 349 -95.59 62.41 33.67
C LEU A 349 -96.26 62.61 35.03
N SER A 350 -97.18 61.70 35.37
CA SER A 350 -97.81 61.64 36.70
C SER A 350 -96.84 61.14 37.78
N ASP A 351 -97.13 61.43 39.05
CA ASP A 351 -96.26 60.98 40.16
C ASP A 351 -96.24 59.44 40.31
N SER A 352 -97.27 58.75 39.82
CA SER A 352 -97.33 57.28 39.73
C SER A 352 -96.30 56.74 38.73
N GLU A 353 -96.26 57.29 37.51
CA GLU A 353 -95.34 56.85 36.45
C GLU A 353 -93.87 57.17 36.79
N LYS A 354 -93.62 58.29 37.46
CA LYS A 354 -92.28 58.61 37.99
C LYS A 354 -91.82 57.59 39.04
N SER A 355 -92.74 57.12 39.89
CA SER A 355 -92.44 56.11 40.91
C SER A 355 -92.14 54.75 40.29
N GLU A 356 -92.90 54.37 39.26
CA GLU A 356 -92.71 53.13 38.52
C GLU A 356 -91.39 53.13 37.72
N LEU A 357 -91.06 54.24 37.06
CA LEU A 357 -89.77 54.44 36.40
C LEU A 357 -88.59 54.41 37.38
N LYS A 358 -88.73 54.96 38.59
CA LYS A 358 -87.70 54.85 39.64
C LYS A 358 -87.50 53.42 40.13
N LYS A 359 -88.58 52.65 40.29
CA LYS A 359 -88.49 51.22 40.66
C LYS A 359 -87.78 50.41 39.58
N GLU A 360 -88.10 50.70 38.32
CA GLU A 360 -87.42 50.05 37.20
C GLU A 360 -85.95 50.47 37.14
N GLN A 361 -85.62 51.75 37.41
CA GLN A 361 -84.23 52.21 37.50
C GLN A 361 -83.44 51.50 38.61
N GLU A 362 -84.03 51.29 39.79
CA GLU A 362 -83.39 50.53 40.88
C GLU A 362 -83.13 49.06 40.49
N ARG A 363 -84.12 48.39 39.89
CA ARG A 363 -83.95 47.01 39.37
C ARG A 363 -82.82 46.91 38.35
N ILE A 364 -82.73 47.88 37.45
CA ILE A 364 -81.69 47.87 36.43
C ILE A 364 -80.33 48.23 37.05
N ARG A 365 -80.25 49.12 38.06
CA ARG A 365 -79.00 49.36 38.81
C ARG A 365 -78.47 48.11 39.49
N GLU A 366 -79.34 47.32 40.11
CA GLU A 366 -78.95 46.04 40.72
C GLU A 366 -78.41 45.07 39.66
N SER A 367 -79.05 45.02 38.49
CA SER A 367 -78.60 44.21 37.36
C SER A 367 -77.24 44.67 36.81
N LEU A 368 -76.99 45.98 36.74
CA LEU A 368 -75.70 46.55 36.33
C LEU A 368 -74.58 46.25 37.33
N LYS A 369 -74.85 46.29 38.64
CA LYS A 369 -73.86 45.89 39.66
C LYS A 369 -73.46 44.43 39.50
N LEU A 370 -74.43 43.54 39.26
CA LEU A 370 -74.17 42.13 39.01
C LEU A 370 -73.37 41.93 37.71
N PHE A 371 -73.67 42.70 36.66
CA PHE A 371 -72.91 42.70 35.41
C PHE A 371 -71.46 43.14 35.59
N GLU A 372 -71.21 44.27 36.28
CA GLU A 372 -69.85 44.73 36.55
C GLU A 372 -69.05 43.74 37.39
N GLN A 373 -69.69 43.04 38.32
CA GLN A 373 -69.09 41.97 39.11
C GLN A 373 -68.71 40.77 38.22
N ASN A 374 -69.64 40.28 37.39
CA ASN A 374 -69.39 39.16 36.48
C ASN A 374 -68.31 39.49 35.43
N LYS A 375 -68.29 40.73 34.93
CA LYS A 375 -67.27 41.21 33.99
C LYS A 375 -65.88 41.22 34.64
N LYS A 376 -65.78 41.74 35.87
CA LYS A 376 -64.52 41.71 36.64
C LYS A 376 -64.06 40.28 36.94
N GLU A 377 -64.96 39.38 37.33
CA GLU A 377 -64.62 37.96 37.56
C GLU A 377 -64.10 37.30 36.27
N ARG A 378 -64.77 37.53 35.14
CA ARG A 378 -64.34 37.01 33.84
C ARG A 378 -62.97 37.52 33.42
N ASP A 379 -62.73 38.81 33.54
CA ASP A 379 -61.47 39.43 33.12
C ASP A 379 -60.31 38.98 34.03
N ASN A 380 -60.54 38.86 35.34
CA ASN A 380 -59.57 38.26 36.28
C ASN A 380 -59.23 36.81 35.92
N LEU A 381 -60.23 35.97 35.62
CA LEU A 381 -60.01 34.57 35.23
C LEU A 381 -59.25 34.47 33.90
N LYS A 382 -59.49 35.39 32.95
CA LYS A 382 -58.71 35.48 31.70
C LYS A 382 -57.25 35.80 31.97
N ASP A 383 -56.99 36.80 32.81
CA ASP A 383 -55.63 37.21 33.16
C ASP A 383 -54.89 36.09 33.90
N GLU A 384 -55.54 35.41 34.85
CA GLU A 384 -54.98 34.25 35.55
C GLU A 384 -54.65 33.11 34.58
N ASN A 385 -55.60 32.71 33.73
CA ASN A 385 -55.36 31.67 32.73
C ASN A 385 -54.22 32.05 31.78
N GLN A 386 -54.13 33.32 31.35
CA GLN A 386 -53.06 33.77 30.48
C GLN A 386 -51.67 33.67 31.15
N GLN A 387 -51.58 33.95 32.45
CA GLN A 387 -50.34 33.74 33.23
C GLN A 387 -49.94 32.27 33.30
N PHE A 388 -50.91 31.36 33.53
CA PHE A 388 -50.63 29.92 33.56
C PHE A 388 -50.26 29.38 32.17
N VAL A 389 -50.94 29.80 31.10
CA VAL A 389 -50.63 29.42 29.72
C VAL A 389 -49.24 29.90 29.32
N THR A 390 -48.86 31.13 29.68
CA THR A 390 -47.50 31.64 29.44
C THR A 390 -46.46 30.80 30.15
N SER A 391 -46.72 30.41 31.40
CA SER A 391 -45.85 29.53 32.18
C SER A 391 -45.75 28.11 31.59
N LEU A 392 -46.84 27.59 31.01
CA LEU A 392 -46.85 26.29 30.32
C LEU A 392 -46.12 26.34 28.97
N SER A 393 -46.17 27.45 28.24
CA SER A 393 -45.48 27.60 26.95
C SER A 393 -43.94 27.52 27.08
N LEU A 394 -43.41 27.81 28.27
CA LEU A 394 -41.99 27.66 28.59
C LEU A 394 -41.56 26.19 28.72
N LEU A 395 -42.50 25.24 28.81
CA LEU A 395 -42.21 23.79 28.87
C LEU A 395 -42.08 23.14 27.48
N ASP A 396 -42.71 23.67 26.44
CA ASP A 396 -42.66 23.12 25.07
C ASP A 396 -41.26 23.26 24.42
N ILE A 397 -40.31 23.88 25.11
CA ILE A 397 -38.97 24.23 24.62
C ILE A 397 -38.01 23.02 24.71
N CYS A 398 -38.29 22.00 25.53
CA CYS A 398 -37.40 20.85 25.70
C CYS A 398 -38.15 19.59 26.12
N ASP A 399 -38.16 18.56 25.28
CA ASP A 399 -38.66 17.23 25.66
C ASP A 399 -37.62 16.52 26.53
N PHE A 400 -37.72 16.76 27.84
CA PHE A 400 -36.73 16.33 28.83
C PHE A 400 -36.55 14.81 28.89
N GLU A 401 -37.60 14.03 28.61
CA GLU A 401 -37.51 12.56 28.56
C GLU A 401 -36.66 12.12 27.37
N LEU A 402 -36.93 12.69 26.20
CA LEU A 402 -36.18 12.40 24.99
C LEU A 402 -34.71 12.83 25.09
N GLU A 403 -34.43 13.99 25.70
CA GLU A 403 -33.05 14.46 25.92
C GLU A 403 -32.32 13.65 27.01
N MET A 404 -33.03 13.12 28.02
CA MET A 404 -32.45 12.18 29.00
C MET A 404 -32.11 10.82 28.36
N ASP A 405 -33.02 10.27 27.56
CA ASP A 405 -32.78 9.02 26.83
C ASP A 405 -31.60 9.18 25.85
N ASN A 406 -31.52 10.32 25.17
CA ASN A 406 -30.38 10.66 24.32
C ASN A 406 -29.07 10.76 25.12
N LEU A 407 -29.10 11.33 26.33
CA LEU A 407 -27.94 11.45 27.19
C LEU A 407 -27.42 10.07 27.62
N ASP A 408 -28.32 9.19 28.06
CA ASP A 408 -27.98 7.82 28.46
C ASP A 408 -27.46 7.02 27.26
N GLU A 409 -28.05 7.18 26.08
CA GLU A 409 -27.58 6.53 24.85
C GLU A 409 -26.17 7.00 24.46
N VAL A 410 -25.88 8.30 24.60
CA VAL A 410 -24.55 8.86 24.33
C VAL A 410 -23.52 8.37 25.35
N LYS A 411 -23.87 8.35 26.64
CA LYS A 411 -23.00 7.87 27.74
C LYS A 411 -22.64 6.40 27.59
N ASN A 412 -23.63 5.55 27.31
CA ASN A 412 -23.39 4.12 27.04
C ASN A 412 -22.44 3.90 25.85
N LYS A 413 -22.61 4.67 24.77
CA LYS A 413 -21.72 4.61 23.60
C LYS A 413 -20.31 5.11 23.89
N ILE A 414 -20.13 6.09 24.78
CA ILE A 414 -18.81 6.55 25.23
C ILE A 414 -18.14 5.46 26.07
N ASP A 415 -18.86 4.85 27.01
CA ASP A 415 -18.35 3.77 27.86
C ASP A 415 -17.88 2.56 27.04
N ASP A 416 -18.62 2.16 26.01
CA ASP A 416 -18.22 1.07 25.13
C ASP A 416 -16.95 1.40 24.32
N LEU A 417 -16.85 2.63 23.79
CA LEU A 417 -15.64 3.11 23.14
C LEU A 417 -14.44 3.17 24.10
N GLU A 418 -14.65 3.52 25.37
CA GLU A 418 -13.60 3.51 26.39
C GLU A 418 -13.15 2.09 26.76
N LYS A 419 -14.06 1.11 26.79
CA LYS A 419 -13.70 -0.30 26.98
C LYS A 419 -12.86 -0.81 25.82
N ASP A 420 -13.22 -0.48 24.58
CA ASP A 420 -12.47 -0.90 23.40
C ASP A 420 -11.11 -0.20 23.32
N LYS A 421 -11.03 1.09 23.68
CA LYS A 421 -9.76 1.80 23.89
C LYS A 421 -8.88 1.11 24.94
N LYS A 422 -9.44 0.63 26.05
CA LYS A 422 -8.68 -0.11 27.09
C LYS A 422 -8.18 -1.46 26.60
N LYS A 423 -8.96 -2.19 25.80
CA LYS A 423 -8.53 -3.47 25.19
C LYS A 423 -7.37 -3.25 24.23
N LEU A 424 -7.52 -2.32 23.28
CA LEU A 424 -6.48 -1.97 22.31
C LEU A 424 -5.21 -1.40 22.97
N LYS A 425 -5.35 -0.61 24.05
CA LYS A 425 -4.19 -0.14 24.83
C LYS A 425 -3.46 -1.27 25.55
N LYS A 426 -4.16 -2.30 26.03
CA LYS A 426 -3.51 -3.49 26.65
C LYS A 426 -2.74 -4.30 25.61
N GLU A 427 -3.25 -4.39 24.39
CA GLU A 427 -2.53 -4.99 23.26
C GLU A 427 -1.29 -4.15 22.88
N SER A 428 -1.35 -2.83 23.03
CA SER A 428 -0.26 -1.88 22.70
C SER A 428 0.81 -1.67 23.79
N GLN A 429 0.58 -2.06 25.05
CA GLN A 429 1.42 -1.69 26.20
C GLN A 429 2.59 -2.65 26.50
N ARG A 430 2.79 -3.71 25.73
CA ARG A 430 4.06 -4.45 25.74
C ARG A 430 5.14 -3.55 25.12
N GLU A 431 6.40 -3.74 25.47
CA GLU A 431 7.58 -2.89 25.17
C GLU A 431 7.82 -2.54 23.67
N GLU A 432 6.94 -2.97 22.79
CA GLU A 432 6.92 -2.91 21.33
C GLU A 432 6.80 -1.48 20.75
N PHE A 433 6.10 -0.55 21.41
CA PHE A 433 5.86 0.80 20.86
C PHE A 433 7.08 1.74 20.91
N GLY A 434 7.78 1.74 22.04
CA GLY A 434 8.98 2.54 22.22
C GLY A 434 10.07 2.12 21.24
N ASP A 435 10.14 0.83 20.93
CA ASP A 435 11.13 0.28 20.02
C ASP A 435 10.74 0.48 18.55
N PHE A 436 9.46 0.39 18.19
CA PHE A 436 9.00 0.71 16.83
C PHE A 436 9.28 2.17 16.41
N ALA A 437 8.99 3.14 17.30
CA ALA A 437 9.26 4.54 17.02
C ALA A 437 10.77 4.84 16.91
N LYS A 438 11.60 4.16 17.71
CA LYS A 438 13.06 4.25 17.60
C LYS A 438 13.56 3.65 16.29
N ILE A 439 13.06 2.47 15.91
CA ILE A 439 13.41 1.78 14.65
C ILE A 439 13.10 2.70 13.45
N ASN A 440 11.91 3.30 13.39
CA ASN A 440 11.56 4.20 12.28
C ASN A 440 12.44 5.46 12.22
N ARG A 441 12.79 6.04 13.37
CA ARG A 441 13.72 7.18 13.42
C ARG A 441 15.11 6.78 12.94
N GLN A 442 15.59 5.60 13.33
CA GLN A 442 16.88 5.08 12.89
C GLN A 442 16.89 4.85 11.38
N ILE A 443 15.89 4.17 10.83
CA ILE A 443 15.74 3.98 9.38
C ILE A 443 15.77 5.33 8.65
N SER A 444 14.92 6.28 9.09
CA SER A 444 14.84 7.60 8.45
C SER A 444 16.19 8.34 8.48
N SER A 445 16.92 8.27 9.59
CA SER A 445 18.24 8.92 9.69
C SER A 445 19.29 8.30 8.78
N LEU A 446 19.27 6.98 8.60
CA LEU A 446 20.19 6.26 7.72
C LEU A 446 19.86 6.52 6.24
N GLU A 447 18.58 6.62 5.91
CA GLU A 447 18.12 7.00 4.56
C GLU A 447 18.57 8.43 4.21
N GLU A 448 18.46 9.38 5.14
CA GLU A 448 18.94 10.76 4.96
C GLU A 448 20.47 10.80 4.76
N GLU A 449 21.22 10.02 5.54
CA GLU A 449 22.67 9.87 5.37
C GLU A 449 23.02 9.26 3.99
N ASN A 450 22.30 8.23 3.57
CA ASN A 450 22.48 7.61 2.26
C ASN A 450 22.22 8.59 1.13
N THR A 451 21.18 9.41 1.25
CA THR A 451 20.86 10.48 0.29
C THR A 451 22.02 11.48 0.20
N THR A 452 22.54 11.92 1.35
CA THR A 452 23.71 12.81 1.42
C THR A 452 24.96 12.18 0.79
N ASN A 453 25.20 10.89 1.00
CA ASN A 453 26.33 10.18 0.41
C ASN A 453 26.17 10.03 -1.12
N ARG A 454 24.96 9.78 -1.63
CA ARG A 454 24.68 9.76 -3.08
C ARG A 454 24.98 11.11 -3.73
N ASP A 455 24.60 12.22 -3.11
CA ASP A 455 24.90 13.56 -3.62
C ASP A 455 26.41 13.83 -3.67
N LYS A 456 27.16 13.43 -2.64
CA LYS A 456 28.63 13.52 -2.63
C LYS A 456 29.25 12.70 -3.75
N ILE A 457 28.75 11.49 -4.00
CA ILE A 457 29.20 10.64 -5.12
C ILE A 457 28.93 11.34 -6.46
N LYS A 458 27.75 11.96 -6.64
CA LYS A 458 27.40 12.69 -7.87
C LYS A 458 28.36 13.86 -8.13
N ILE A 459 28.67 14.64 -7.09
CA ILE A 459 29.65 15.75 -7.17
C ILE A 459 31.05 15.23 -7.53
N ALA A 460 31.51 14.16 -6.88
CA ALA A 460 32.82 13.56 -7.15
C ALA A 460 32.92 13.01 -8.59
N LYS A 461 31.89 12.31 -9.08
CA LYS A 461 31.79 11.84 -10.47
C LYS A 461 31.84 13.01 -11.46
N GLY A 462 31.17 14.12 -11.16
CA GLY A 462 31.26 15.35 -11.94
C GLY A 462 32.68 15.91 -12.05
N ARG A 463 33.42 15.96 -10.92
CA ARG A 463 34.83 16.39 -10.89
C ARG A 463 35.75 15.46 -11.68
N ILE A 464 35.56 14.15 -11.55
CA ILE A 464 36.32 13.15 -12.34
C ILE A 464 36.09 13.38 -13.84
N LYS A 465 34.85 13.66 -14.26
CA LYS A 465 34.53 13.96 -15.67
C LYS A 465 35.27 15.20 -16.16
N SER A 466 35.34 16.28 -15.37
CA SER A 466 36.13 17.47 -15.74
C SER A 466 37.62 17.19 -15.82
N PHE A 467 38.19 16.45 -14.85
CA PHE A 467 39.61 16.08 -14.84
C PHE A 467 40.00 15.17 -16.01
N LYS A 468 39.13 14.22 -16.39
CA LYS A 468 39.35 13.38 -17.57
C LYS A 468 39.38 14.22 -18.85
N LYS A 469 38.47 15.17 -19.00
CA LYS A 469 38.45 16.08 -20.15
C LYS A 469 39.73 16.94 -20.24
N GLU A 470 40.15 17.51 -19.11
CA GLU A 470 41.41 18.28 -19.03
C GLU A 470 42.63 17.42 -19.39
N LYS A 471 42.70 16.19 -18.87
CA LYS A 471 43.74 15.22 -19.21
C LYS A 471 43.76 14.91 -20.72
N GLU A 472 42.61 14.70 -21.34
CA GLU A 472 42.52 14.46 -22.79
C GLU A 472 43.06 15.65 -23.60
N ASP A 473 42.69 16.87 -23.23
CA ASP A 473 43.13 18.09 -23.92
C ASP A 473 44.66 18.25 -23.81
N ILE A 474 45.22 18.05 -22.62
CA ILE A 474 46.68 18.08 -22.40
C ILE A 474 47.38 16.95 -23.14
N THR A 475 46.79 15.75 -23.20
CA THR A 475 47.35 14.60 -23.94
C THR A 475 47.42 14.90 -25.44
N ARG A 476 46.38 15.55 -26.00
CA ARG A 476 46.38 16.01 -27.40
C ARG A 476 47.45 17.08 -27.66
N ASP A 477 47.71 17.97 -26.70
CA ASP A 477 48.81 18.93 -26.79
C ASP A 477 50.18 18.26 -26.76
N ILE A 478 50.40 17.28 -25.87
CA ILE A 478 51.65 16.52 -25.82
C ILE A 478 51.87 15.77 -27.14
N LYS A 479 50.82 15.19 -27.73
CA LYS A 479 50.91 14.53 -29.03
C LYS A 479 51.38 15.47 -30.14
N ARG A 480 50.95 16.74 -30.13
CA ARG A 480 51.39 17.76 -31.09
C ARG A 480 52.84 18.21 -30.84
N LEU A 481 53.19 18.45 -29.57
CA LEU A 481 54.50 18.97 -29.16
C LEU A 481 55.61 17.91 -29.14
N GLY A 482 55.25 16.65 -28.98
CA GLY A 482 56.15 15.50 -28.90
C GLY A 482 56.26 14.71 -30.20
N HIS A 483 55.89 15.30 -31.34
CA HIS A 483 55.91 14.60 -32.63
C HIS A 483 57.33 14.14 -33.06
N ASP A 484 58.36 14.82 -32.57
CA ASP A 484 59.77 14.50 -32.83
C ASP A 484 60.27 13.29 -32.03
N ASP A 485 59.58 12.94 -30.94
CA ASP A 485 59.88 11.76 -30.12
C ASP A 485 58.91 10.62 -30.48
N SER A 486 59.43 9.67 -31.26
CA SER A 486 58.68 8.49 -31.73
C SER A 486 57.95 7.74 -30.61
N ASN A 487 58.57 7.62 -29.43
CA ASN A 487 57.96 6.93 -28.30
C ASN A 487 56.86 7.77 -27.65
N THR A 488 57.09 9.06 -27.42
CA THR A 488 56.07 9.96 -26.83
C THR A 488 54.85 10.05 -27.76
N TYR A 489 55.09 10.14 -29.07
CA TYR A 489 54.04 10.14 -30.08
C TYR A 489 53.25 8.82 -30.09
N ARG A 490 53.93 7.66 -30.04
CA ARG A 490 53.28 6.34 -30.00
C ARG A 490 52.37 6.18 -28.79
N ILE A 491 52.85 6.53 -27.59
CA ILE A 491 52.09 6.41 -26.34
C ILE A 491 50.87 7.34 -26.35
N THR A 492 51.08 8.63 -26.66
CA THR A 492 49.97 9.60 -26.69
C THR A 492 48.93 9.30 -27.76
N ARG A 493 49.33 8.72 -28.90
CA ARG A 493 48.41 8.20 -29.92
C ARG A 493 47.55 7.07 -29.37
N ASN A 494 48.12 6.14 -28.60
CA ASN A 494 47.38 5.03 -28.00
C ASN A 494 46.42 5.53 -26.91
N ILE A 495 46.83 6.48 -26.06
CA ILE A 495 45.94 7.10 -25.06
C ILE A 495 44.76 7.80 -25.75
N ASP A 496 45.02 8.61 -26.77
CA ASP A 496 43.97 9.30 -27.56
C ASP A 496 43.01 8.32 -28.27
N TYR A 497 43.50 7.15 -28.70
CA TYR A 497 42.64 6.13 -29.28
C TYR A 497 41.78 5.43 -28.21
N LEU A 498 42.37 5.08 -27.07
CA LEU A 498 41.67 4.44 -25.95
C LEU A 498 40.59 5.36 -25.35
N SER A 499 40.87 6.66 -25.20
CA SER A 499 39.88 7.62 -24.68
C SER A 499 38.68 7.77 -25.62
N LYS A 500 38.93 7.85 -26.94
CA LYS A 500 37.87 7.85 -27.96
C LYS A 500 37.02 6.58 -27.90
N LEU A 501 37.66 5.43 -27.82
CA LEU A 501 36.97 4.15 -27.77
C LEU A 501 36.16 4.01 -26.46
N SER A 502 36.71 4.43 -25.31
CA SER A 502 35.98 4.48 -24.04
C SER A 502 34.76 5.39 -24.13
N ARG A 503 34.87 6.56 -24.77
CA ARG A 503 33.75 7.48 -24.96
C ARG A 503 32.64 6.88 -25.83
N GLN A 504 33.02 6.20 -26.91
CA GLN A 504 32.05 5.49 -27.76
C GLN A 504 31.33 4.37 -27.01
N LEU A 505 32.04 3.64 -26.14
CA LEU A 505 31.42 2.63 -25.28
C LEU A 505 30.50 3.25 -24.22
N ASP A 506 30.85 4.42 -23.68
CA ASP A 506 29.97 5.16 -22.76
C ASP A 506 28.66 5.58 -23.44
N GLU A 507 28.75 6.17 -24.64
CA GLU A 507 27.59 6.54 -25.45
C GLU A 507 26.76 5.29 -25.82
N ALA A 508 27.41 4.19 -26.21
CA ALA A 508 26.73 2.94 -26.54
C ALA A 508 26.03 2.31 -25.33
N LEU A 509 26.64 2.38 -24.14
CA LEU A 509 26.04 1.92 -22.88
C LEU A 509 24.81 2.75 -22.52
N GLU A 510 24.89 4.07 -22.64
CA GLU A 510 23.79 4.98 -22.32
C GLU A 510 22.60 4.74 -23.26
N ILE A 511 22.82 4.80 -24.57
CA ILE A 511 21.81 4.53 -25.60
C ILE A 511 21.25 3.11 -25.46
N GLY A 512 22.13 2.13 -25.24
CA GLY A 512 21.75 0.74 -25.04
C GLY A 512 20.86 0.56 -23.83
N THR A 513 21.24 1.15 -22.69
CA THR A 513 20.47 1.08 -21.44
C THR A 513 19.08 1.70 -21.61
N GLU A 514 19.00 2.90 -22.17
CA GLU A 514 17.73 3.61 -22.38
C GLU A 514 16.80 2.85 -23.34
N SER A 515 17.36 2.37 -24.47
CA SER A 515 16.63 1.57 -25.44
C SER A 515 16.09 0.28 -24.83
N LYS A 516 16.90 -0.42 -24.02
CA LYS A 516 16.47 -1.64 -23.32
C LYS A 516 15.39 -1.35 -22.28
N ARG A 517 15.53 -0.27 -21.49
CA ARG A 517 14.49 0.19 -20.54
C ARG A 517 13.16 0.40 -21.25
N HIS A 518 13.17 1.09 -22.39
CA HIS A 518 11.95 1.35 -23.17
C HIS A 518 11.31 0.05 -23.67
N GLN A 519 12.12 -0.91 -24.16
CA GLN A 519 11.62 -2.18 -24.68
C GLN A 519 11.05 -3.09 -23.57
N ILE A 520 11.70 -3.14 -22.40
CA ILE A 520 11.16 -3.84 -21.22
C ILE A 520 9.82 -3.23 -20.83
N LEU A 521 9.76 -1.90 -20.64
CA LEU A 521 8.52 -1.23 -20.26
C LEU A 521 7.41 -1.47 -21.28
N LYS A 522 7.73 -1.47 -22.58
CA LYS A 522 6.76 -1.79 -23.62
C LYS A 522 6.15 -3.19 -23.41
N LYS A 523 6.99 -4.22 -23.25
CA LYS A 523 6.54 -5.60 -23.04
C LYS A 523 5.79 -5.76 -21.72
N SER A 524 6.32 -5.19 -20.64
CA SER A 524 5.69 -5.21 -19.33
C SER A 524 4.33 -4.49 -19.34
N ASN A 525 4.18 -3.40 -20.09
CA ASN A 525 2.91 -2.67 -20.25
C ASN A 525 1.88 -3.41 -21.11
N GLU A 526 2.33 -4.09 -22.17
CA GLU A 526 1.47 -4.99 -22.95
C GLU A 526 0.84 -6.07 -22.07
N LEU A 527 1.57 -6.59 -21.08
CA LEU A 527 1.08 -7.57 -20.11
C LEU A 527 0.25 -6.92 -19.00
N PHE A 528 0.74 -5.84 -18.41
CA PHE A 528 0.07 -5.12 -17.32
C PHE A 528 -1.34 -4.70 -17.72
N ASN A 529 -1.51 -4.13 -18.92
CA ASN A 529 -2.80 -3.69 -19.42
C ASN A 529 -3.78 -4.85 -19.67
N LYS A 530 -3.30 -6.09 -19.85
CA LYS A 530 -4.14 -7.29 -19.97
C LYS A 530 -4.53 -7.91 -18.62
N ILE A 531 -3.74 -7.61 -17.58
CA ILE A 531 -3.90 -8.18 -16.24
C ILE A 531 -4.67 -7.23 -15.32
N THR A 532 -4.40 -5.92 -15.39
CA THR A 532 -5.00 -4.93 -14.48
C THR A 532 -6.52 -4.87 -14.57
N ASN A 533 -7.16 -4.71 -13.41
CA ASN A 533 -8.61 -4.50 -13.29
C ASN A 533 -9.04 -3.03 -13.48
N LYS A 534 -8.09 -2.09 -13.62
CA LYS A 534 -8.34 -0.64 -13.76
C LYS A 534 -7.68 -0.04 -15.01
N PRO A 535 -7.99 -0.54 -16.23
CA PRO A 535 -7.38 -0.06 -17.47
C PRO A 535 -7.71 1.42 -17.77
N ASP A 536 -8.77 1.95 -17.17
CA ASP A 536 -9.16 3.34 -17.35
C ASP A 536 -8.42 4.32 -16.45
N GLU A 537 -7.89 3.86 -15.32
CA GLU A 537 -7.17 4.67 -14.33
C GLU A 537 -5.66 4.67 -14.60
N TYR A 538 -5.11 3.53 -15.02
CA TYR A 538 -3.67 3.33 -15.18
C TYR A 538 -3.21 3.51 -16.63
N SER A 539 -2.08 4.19 -16.81
CA SER A 539 -1.37 4.24 -18.10
C SER A 539 -0.41 3.06 -18.27
N GLY A 540 0.06 2.48 -17.16
CA GLY A 540 0.90 1.31 -17.12
C GLY A 540 1.96 1.37 -16.02
N ILE A 541 3.05 0.66 -16.25
CA ILE A 541 4.28 0.59 -15.47
C ILE A 541 5.28 1.62 -16.02
N GLY A 542 6.01 2.25 -15.12
CA GLY A 542 7.19 3.04 -15.42
C GLY A 542 8.27 2.88 -14.36
N PHE A 543 9.44 3.46 -14.59
CA PHE A 543 10.46 3.59 -13.56
C PHE A 543 10.18 4.81 -12.67
N GLU A 544 10.60 4.74 -11.40
CA GLU A 544 10.45 5.84 -10.43
C GLU A 544 11.27 7.07 -10.85
N ASP A 545 12.50 6.86 -11.31
CA ASP A 545 13.36 7.89 -11.89
C ASP A 545 14.27 7.34 -13.03
N GLU A 546 15.07 8.20 -13.65
CA GLU A 546 15.95 7.87 -14.79
C GLU A 546 17.14 6.97 -14.41
N GLU A 547 17.61 7.02 -13.17
CA GLU A 547 18.78 6.28 -12.68
C GLU A 547 18.40 4.98 -11.96
N SER A 548 17.16 4.92 -11.44
CA SER A 548 16.56 3.83 -10.70
C SER A 548 15.98 2.75 -11.61
N TYR A 549 16.04 1.50 -11.15
CA TYR A 549 15.32 0.37 -11.74
C TYR A 549 14.08 -0.02 -10.92
N ALA A 550 13.75 0.74 -9.87
CA ALA A 550 12.50 0.59 -9.16
C ALA A 550 11.35 0.97 -10.09
N PHE A 551 10.34 0.11 -10.15
CA PHE A 551 9.21 0.28 -11.05
C PHE A 551 7.92 0.54 -10.28
N ILE A 552 7.07 1.38 -10.87
CA ILE A 552 5.88 1.96 -10.26
C ILE A 552 4.70 1.89 -11.22
N ILE A 553 3.48 1.95 -10.69
CA ILE A 553 2.27 2.13 -11.49
C ILE A 553 2.10 3.63 -11.74
N LYS A 554 1.87 3.99 -13.01
CA LYS A 554 1.53 5.34 -13.45
C LYS A 554 0.06 5.43 -13.78
N THR A 555 -0.58 6.50 -13.35
CA THR A 555 -1.96 6.84 -13.75
C THR A 555 -1.99 7.43 -15.15
N LYS A 556 -3.18 7.56 -15.76
CA LYS A 556 -3.33 8.27 -17.05
C LYS A 556 -2.92 9.74 -16.99
N ASP A 557 -2.98 10.37 -15.82
CA ASP A 557 -2.46 11.72 -15.57
C ASP A 557 -0.93 11.76 -15.36
N ASN A 558 -0.24 10.64 -15.61
CA ASN A 558 1.21 10.48 -15.47
C ASN A 558 1.75 10.68 -14.03
N ASN A 559 0.87 10.54 -13.03
CA ASN A 559 1.26 10.55 -11.61
C ASN A 559 1.58 9.13 -11.13
N SER A 560 2.49 9.02 -10.16
CA SER A 560 2.80 7.76 -9.50
C SER A 560 1.69 7.37 -8.52
N VAL A 561 1.21 6.12 -8.58
CA VAL A 561 0.25 5.59 -7.59
C VAL A 561 0.96 5.46 -6.25
N LYS A 562 0.51 6.21 -5.25
CA LYS A 562 1.02 6.13 -3.88
C LYS A 562 0.35 4.97 -3.15
N ASN A 563 1.13 4.06 -2.60
CA ASN A 563 0.67 2.89 -1.83
C ASN A 563 -0.29 1.95 -2.58
N PRO A 564 0.15 1.29 -3.68
CA PRO A 564 -0.65 0.26 -4.34
C PRO A 564 -1.02 -0.86 -3.37
N SER A 565 -2.21 -1.44 -3.57
CA SER A 565 -2.69 -2.59 -2.81
C SER A 565 -1.79 -3.82 -2.99
N LYS A 566 -1.94 -4.83 -2.12
CA LYS A 566 -1.15 -6.08 -2.22
C LYS A 566 -1.31 -6.74 -3.60
N GLY A 567 -2.53 -6.79 -4.13
CA GLY A 567 -2.80 -7.34 -5.45
C GLY A 567 -2.20 -6.50 -6.59
N GLU A 568 -2.32 -5.17 -6.53
CA GLU A 568 -1.70 -4.28 -7.54
C GLU A 568 -0.17 -4.40 -7.55
N LYS A 569 0.47 -4.52 -6.37
CA LYS A 569 1.91 -4.78 -6.26
C LYS A 569 2.31 -6.10 -6.92
N GLN A 570 1.52 -7.15 -6.70
CA GLN A 570 1.77 -8.46 -7.28
C GLN A 570 1.58 -8.45 -8.80
N VAL A 571 0.55 -7.78 -9.31
CA VAL A 571 0.31 -7.60 -10.75
C VAL A 571 1.44 -6.82 -11.42
N LEU A 572 1.90 -5.74 -10.77
CA LEU A 572 3.03 -4.93 -11.21
C LEU A 572 4.31 -5.78 -11.32
N ALA A 573 4.68 -6.50 -10.26
CA ALA A 573 5.85 -7.37 -10.24
C ALA A 573 5.74 -8.49 -11.30
N MET A 574 4.61 -9.19 -11.37
CA MET A 574 4.37 -10.24 -12.36
C MET A 574 4.51 -9.72 -13.79
N SER A 575 3.87 -8.59 -14.09
CA SER A 575 3.91 -7.97 -15.43
C SER A 575 5.33 -7.58 -15.82
N PHE A 576 6.11 -7.07 -14.87
CA PHE A 576 7.51 -6.74 -15.10
C PHE A 576 8.38 -7.98 -15.32
N LEU A 577 8.26 -9.02 -14.47
CA LEU A 577 9.05 -10.25 -14.58
C LEU A 577 8.75 -11.00 -15.88
N LEU A 578 7.47 -11.12 -16.24
CA LEU A 578 7.05 -11.74 -17.49
C LEU A 578 7.48 -10.89 -18.71
N GLY A 579 7.36 -9.56 -18.61
CA GLY A 579 7.80 -8.65 -19.67
C GLY A 579 9.30 -8.71 -19.90
N LEU A 580 10.09 -8.83 -18.84
CA LEU A 580 11.54 -9.04 -18.90
C LEU A 580 11.88 -10.39 -19.55
N ASN A 581 11.20 -11.48 -19.15
CA ASN A 581 11.36 -12.79 -19.76
C ASN A 581 11.13 -12.74 -21.28
N GLN A 582 9.99 -12.20 -21.71
CA GLN A 582 9.68 -12.01 -23.13
C GLN A 582 10.72 -11.14 -23.86
N PHE A 583 11.24 -10.11 -23.18
CA PHE A 583 12.24 -9.23 -23.74
C PHE A 583 13.58 -9.94 -24.03
N THR A 584 14.03 -10.82 -23.14
CA THR A 584 15.32 -11.52 -23.31
C THR A 584 15.36 -12.41 -24.56
N GLY A 585 14.19 -12.78 -25.09
CA GLY A 585 14.09 -13.73 -26.21
C GLY A 585 14.64 -15.12 -25.89
N ARG A 586 14.83 -15.42 -24.60
CA ARG A 586 15.16 -16.75 -24.09
C ARG A 586 13.85 -17.41 -23.69
N ASN A 587 13.56 -18.58 -24.24
CA ASN A 587 12.44 -19.42 -23.82
C ASN A 587 12.83 -20.18 -22.56
N ASN A 588 13.08 -19.45 -21.47
CA ASN A 588 13.41 -20.05 -20.18
C ASN A 588 12.16 -20.63 -19.51
N VAL A 589 12.36 -21.58 -18.61
CA VAL A 589 11.31 -22.14 -17.76
C VAL A 589 10.88 -21.09 -16.75
N ILE A 590 9.56 -20.94 -16.59
CA ILE A 590 8.96 -20.07 -15.58
C ILE A 590 8.26 -20.96 -14.56
N LEU A 591 8.79 -21.01 -13.34
CA LEU A 591 8.24 -21.77 -12.23
C LEU A 591 7.55 -20.80 -11.25
N MET A 592 6.27 -21.04 -10.98
CA MET A 592 5.47 -20.20 -10.10
C MET A 592 4.87 -21.00 -8.96
N ASP A 593 5.12 -20.60 -7.71
CA ASP A 593 4.38 -21.11 -6.54
C ASP A 593 3.32 -20.11 -6.08
N THR A 594 2.10 -20.59 -5.85
CA THR A 594 0.95 -19.79 -5.36
C THR A 594 0.81 -18.42 -6.04
N PRO A 595 0.84 -18.36 -7.40
CA PRO A 595 1.02 -17.10 -8.11
C PRO A 595 -0.13 -16.11 -7.99
N VAL A 596 -1.32 -16.52 -7.52
CA VAL A 596 -2.54 -15.71 -7.59
C VAL A 596 -3.35 -15.64 -6.29
N ALA A 597 -2.89 -16.21 -5.17
CA ALA A 597 -3.67 -16.27 -3.92
C ALA A 597 -4.12 -14.91 -3.34
N SER A 598 -3.42 -13.81 -3.61
CA SER A 598 -3.83 -12.45 -3.18
C SER A 598 -4.47 -11.59 -4.27
N LEU A 599 -4.88 -12.21 -5.38
CA LEU A 599 -5.48 -11.52 -6.51
C LEU A 599 -7.00 -11.72 -6.56
N ASP A 600 -7.71 -10.73 -7.11
CA ASP A 600 -9.12 -10.88 -7.44
C ASP A 600 -9.30 -11.71 -8.73
N ASP A 601 -10.55 -12.05 -9.03
CA ASP A 601 -10.88 -12.88 -10.20
C ASP A 601 -10.46 -12.24 -11.52
N VAL A 602 -10.50 -10.90 -11.62
CA VAL A 602 -10.15 -10.17 -12.85
C VAL A 602 -8.66 -10.27 -13.12
N HIS A 603 -7.84 -9.98 -12.11
CA HIS A 603 -6.39 -10.10 -12.18
C HIS A 603 -5.96 -11.54 -12.45
N SER A 604 -6.55 -12.50 -11.73
CA SER A 604 -6.26 -13.93 -11.90
C SER A 604 -6.59 -14.40 -13.32
N ALA A 605 -7.77 -14.03 -13.84
CA ALA A 605 -8.15 -14.34 -15.21
C ALA A 605 -7.22 -13.70 -16.25
N GLY A 606 -6.77 -12.47 -15.99
CA GLY A 606 -5.78 -11.76 -16.79
C GLY A 606 -4.44 -12.48 -16.85
N ILE A 607 -3.92 -12.95 -15.71
CA ILE A 607 -2.70 -13.75 -15.63
C ILE A 607 -2.84 -15.05 -16.42
N GLY A 608 -3.96 -15.76 -16.28
CA GLY A 608 -4.19 -16.99 -17.04
C GLY A 608 -4.08 -16.77 -18.55
N ARG A 609 -4.64 -15.67 -19.08
CA ARG A 609 -4.49 -15.30 -20.49
C ARG A 609 -3.06 -14.92 -20.86
N ALA A 610 -2.34 -14.23 -19.97
CA ALA A 610 -0.96 -13.85 -20.22
C ALA A 610 -0.07 -15.09 -20.36
N LEU A 611 -0.17 -16.05 -19.43
CA LEU A 611 0.62 -17.28 -19.41
C LEU A 611 0.32 -18.21 -20.59
N ALA A 612 -0.94 -18.28 -21.01
CA ALA A 612 -1.37 -19.10 -22.15
C ALA A 612 -0.77 -18.64 -23.50
N ASN A 613 -0.31 -17.38 -23.57
CA ASN A 613 0.28 -16.78 -24.77
C ASN A 613 1.81 -16.63 -24.67
N LEU A 614 2.46 -17.25 -23.68
CA LEU A 614 3.92 -17.27 -23.59
C LEU A 614 4.49 -18.44 -24.40
N ASP A 615 5.63 -18.22 -25.03
CA ASP A 615 6.41 -19.29 -25.67
C ASP A 615 7.24 -20.09 -24.63
N ASN A 616 7.34 -19.57 -23.41
CA ASN A 616 8.04 -20.18 -22.28
C ASN A 616 7.31 -21.41 -21.75
N GLN A 617 8.06 -22.44 -21.33
CA GLN A 617 7.53 -23.52 -20.51
C GLN A 617 7.16 -22.97 -19.12
N VAL A 618 5.87 -23.01 -18.77
CA VAL A 618 5.34 -22.52 -17.49
C VAL A 618 5.00 -23.70 -16.60
N ILE A 619 5.60 -23.77 -15.41
CA ILE A 619 5.24 -24.72 -14.36
C ILE A 619 4.43 -23.94 -13.31
N PHE A 620 3.12 -24.17 -13.28
CA PHE A 620 2.18 -23.38 -12.49
C PHE A 620 1.67 -24.19 -11.30
N LEU A 621 2.19 -23.88 -10.10
CA LEU A 621 1.83 -24.56 -8.87
C LEU A 621 0.70 -23.83 -8.14
N ALA A 622 -0.52 -24.33 -8.28
CA ALA A 622 -1.73 -23.70 -7.76
C ALA A 622 -2.49 -24.56 -6.76
N GLN A 623 -3.19 -23.90 -5.86
CA GLN A 623 -4.21 -24.50 -5.01
C GLN A 623 -5.53 -24.63 -5.78
N PRO A 624 -6.44 -25.55 -5.40
CA PRO A 624 -7.75 -25.66 -6.05
C PRO A 624 -8.54 -24.35 -6.07
N GLN A 625 -8.43 -23.53 -5.02
CA GLN A 625 -9.10 -22.22 -4.94
C GLN A 625 -8.50 -21.19 -5.91
N GLU A 626 -7.19 -21.26 -6.18
CA GLU A 626 -6.49 -20.40 -7.14
C GLU A 626 -6.84 -20.74 -8.60
N LEU A 627 -7.39 -21.93 -8.85
CA LEU A 627 -7.87 -22.36 -10.16
C LEU A 627 -9.38 -22.13 -10.36
N ALA A 628 -10.05 -21.52 -9.39
CA ALA A 628 -11.46 -21.16 -9.50
C ALA A 628 -11.68 -20.02 -10.51
N GLY A 629 -12.90 -19.91 -11.03
CA GLY A 629 -13.27 -18.83 -11.94
C GLY A 629 -12.65 -18.96 -13.35
N ASP A 630 -12.33 -17.83 -13.96
CA ASP A 630 -11.94 -17.77 -15.37
C ASP A 630 -10.45 -18.05 -15.64
N ILE A 631 -9.58 -18.08 -14.63
CA ILE A 631 -8.13 -18.34 -14.81
C ILE A 631 -7.87 -19.71 -15.44
N TYR A 632 -8.47 -20.77 -14.89
CA TYR A 632 -8.32 -22.13 -15.42
C TYR A 632 -8.88 -22.22 -16.84
N LYS A 633 -10.05 -21.63 -17.09
CA LYS A 633 -10.67 -21.57 -18.42
C LYS A 633 -9.76 -20.91 -19.45
N ASN A 634 -9.09 -19.82 -19.07
CA ASN A 634 -8.18 -19.08 -19.94
C ASN A 634 -6.85 -19.81 -20.20
N MET A 635 -6.39 -20.63 -19.25
CA MET A 635 -5.15 -21.42 -19.42
C MET A 635 -5.37 -22.76 -20.10
N LYS A 636 -6.55 -23.37 -19.98
CA LYS A 636 -6.83 -24.77 -20.32
C LYS A 636 -6.38 -25.20 -21.71
N ALA A 637 -6.53 -24.33 -22.72
CA ALA A 637 -6.11 -24.62 -24.10
C ALA A 637 -4.59 -24.83 -24.23
N SER A 638 -3.81 -24.15 -23.39
CA SER A 638 -2.34 -24.17 -23.38
C SER A 638 -1.77 -25.09 -22.28
N VAL A 639 -2.61 -25.83 -21.54
CA VAL A 639 -2.15 -26.83 -20.55
C VAL A 639 -1.71 -28.12 -21.26
N ALA A 640 -0.40 -28.38 -21.20
CA ALA A 640 0.27 -29.57 -21.70
C ALA A 640 -0.06 -30.79 -20.86
N LYS A 641 0.11 -30.69 -19.53
CA LYS A 641 -0.19 -31.74 -18.55
C LYS A 641 -0.77 -31.10 -17.29
N GLU A 642 -1.69 -31.82 -16.63
CA GLU A 642 -2.25 -31.45 -15.33
C GLU A 642 -1.87 -32.52 -14.29
N PHE A 643 -1.36 -32.08 -13.15
CA PHE A 643 -0.92 -32.95 -12.06
C PHE A 643 -1.70 -32.63 -10.79
N THR A 644 -2.00 -33.69 -10.04
CA THR A 644 -2.47 -33.61 -8.66
C THR A 644 -1.47 -34.30 -7.75
N VAL A 645 -1.54 -34.02 -6.45
CA VAL A 645 -0.74 -34.73 -5.45
C VAL A 645 -1.67 -35.51 -4.55
N GLU A 646 -1.44 -36.82 -4.46
CA GLU A 646 -2.06 -37.68 -3.46
C GLU A 646 -1.15 -37.74 -2.23
N ARG A 647 -1.72 -37.58 -1.04
CA ARG A 647 -0.99 -37.75 0.23
C ARG A 647 -1.53 -38.96 0.98
N LYS A 648 -0.70 -39.99 1.17
CA LYS A 648 -1.01 -41.20 1.94
C LYS A 648 0.00 -41.38 3.04
N GLU A 649 -0.47 -41.50 4.28
CA GLU A 649 0.40 -41.70 5.45
C GLU A 649 1.59 -40.73 5.46
N TYR A 650 1.35 -39.41 5.32
CA TYR A 650 2.37 -38.36 5.27
C TYR A 650 3.33 -38.37 4.07
N ILE A 651 3.24 -39.33 3.16
CA ILE A 651 4.01 -39.37 1.90
C ILE A 651 3.18 -38.72 0.80
N SER A 652 3.79 -37.74 0.12
CA SER A 652 3.22 -37.13 -1.07
C SER A 652 3.72 -37.85 -2.33
N SER A 653 2.82 -38.06 -3.30
CA SER A 653 3.14 -38.64 -4.61
C SER A 653 2.35 -37.93 -5.70
N PHE A 654 2.98 -37.72 -6.86
CA PHE A 654 2.35 -37.03 -7.98
C PHE A 654 1.53 -37.97 -8.85
N LYS A 655 0.45 -37.44 -9.41
CA LYS A 655 -0.43 -38.15 -10.34
C LYS A 655 -0.85 -37.22 -11.46
N GLU A 656 -0.54 -37.62 -12.70
CA GLU A 656 -1.06 -36.97 -13.91
C GLU A 656 -2.56 -37.29 -14.07
N VAL A 657 -3.36 -36.29 -14.44
CA VAL A 657 -4.84 -36.36 -14.49
C VAL A 657 -5.38 -36.27 -15.91
#